data_AF-A0A927MIU0-F1
#
_entry.id   AF-A0A927MIU0-F1
#
_cell.length_a   1.000
_cell.length_b   1.000
_cell.length_c   1.000
_cell.angle_alpha   90.00
_cell.angle_beta   90.00
_cell.angle_gamma   90.00
#
_symmetry.space_group_name_H-M   'P 1'
#
loop_
_entity.id
_entity.type
_entity.pdbx_description
1 polymer ?
#
loop_
_entity_poly.entity_id
_entity_poly.type
_entity_poly.pdbx_seq_one_letter_code
_entity_poly.pdbx_strand_id
1 'polypeptide(L)'
;MADTRLERLLRKPGRPREISFLELFFDLVIIFALTQLSGRFLHNFGWEDTVQTLILLAAIWSLWVAAAHLTDWFNPDEPYVRALTVVSMFAVLLVAAAVPNAFGKHGFVFAGVYVAINLGRQLANIWMLRGHPLQEQMVRTAVWFGVTAVPWLVGAFLPATPRLVCWSVAVLLEQVSIALGRPVPGLREAGVEHLRLVGDHIAERYRQIFIISLGVLILDSGISLSTTRLDIVRLLAFAIAFANAVLLLWSWFLPRGLDLANTIDQQPRRALRTAHIQVVGLAGIVVTAMGDQILIAHPLGETRAVWSAGILAGPFLFLAGRAIYAWIIFHRPAWRAPVGMLVIAGISPGLLMLPPLAVAVVANLVLLAVVLSYRYIRLGPRRAASGSRLEGLLRKRERPREISFHELFFDLAMIFALSRLSQRVLNDYGLVNLAETLVLFCAVWWVWVATAWSTDWFNPEEPYLQRLIIGIMFAGLLMAAAVPNAFGEHGLLFACAYAAIHLGRGLAIVPVLRGHPLQARSARVLIWFSISAVLWVVGALLPPLPQLALWAVAVAVDGASAWFGWPVPRLTRPQAHLRVIGEHIAERYRQVYIIALGELVLVSGLTYSGTGFDSIRTLAFTIAFANAVLMLWSYFLPRGRDLGTVVNTTAPRIAVAASYCHGLMVAAAVVTAVGAEMLIRRPLGETRVAWIMVIIAGVVLHIIARTVYGVVMFEARRPWRGPVALCVIAAITPGLLAAPLLVVAGALNVVLLCLVLSYRSAKVDPPAAVST
;
A
#
# COMPACT_ATOMS: atom_id res chain seq x y z
N MET A 1 -2.51 42.65 9.32
CA MET A 1 -1.86 41.98 8.16
C MET A 1 -1.14 40.66 8.49
N ALA A 2 -1.00 40.25 9.76
CA ALA A 2 -0.29 39.00 10.16
C ALA A 2 -1.12 37.69 10.03
N ASP A 3 -2.45 37.77 9.99
CA ASP A 3 -3.31 36.56 9.95
C ASP A 3 -3.19 35.74 8.66
N THR A 4 -2.90 36.36 7.51
CA THR A 4 -3.01 35.67 6.21
C THR A 4 -1.98 34.57 5.95
N ARG A 5 -0.81 34.58 6.60
CA ARG A 5 0.23 33.54 6.40
C ARG A 5 -0.10 32.30 7.22
N LEU A 6 -0.38 32.50 8.51
CA LEU A 6 -0.65 31.38 9.41
C LEU A 6 -1.98 30.70 9.10
N GLU A 7 -2.99 31.47 8.67
CA GLU A 7 -4.29 30.95 8.19
C GLU A 7 -4.18 30.11 6.92
N ARG A 8 -3.19 30.38 6.05
CA ARG A 8 -2.91 29.57 4.87
C ARG A 8 -2.13 28.29 5.20
N LEU A 9 -1.14 28.42 6.10
CA LEU A 9 -0.29 27.33 6.53
C LEU A 9 -1.02 26.27 7.35
N LEU A 10 -1.93 26.67 8.23
CA LEU A 10 -2.69 25.75 9.09
C LEU A 10 -3.98 25.32 8.39
N ARG A 11 -4.36 24.04 8.54
CA ARG A 11 -5.69 23.58 8.08
C ARG A 11 -6.80 24.32 8.83
N LYS A 12 -7.87 24.72 8.11
CA LYS A 12 -9.04 25.39 8.71
C LYS A 12 -9.88 24.41 9.54
N PRO A 13 -10.37 24.81 10.72
CA PRO A 13 -11.30 23.99 11.50
C PRO A 13 -12.66 23.85 10.81
N GLY A 14 -13.33 22.70 10.96
CA GLY A 14 -14.73 22.49 10.55
C GLY A 14 -14.98 22.08 9.09
N ARG A 15 -13.95 21.90 8.25
CA ARG A 15 -14.11 21.25 6.94
C ARG A 15 -13.75 19.76 7.05
N PRO A 16 -14.51 18.85 6.42
CA PRO A 16 -14.12 17.45 6.32
C PRO A 16 -12.72 17.37 5.70
N ARG A 17 -11.80 16.72 6.41
CA ARG A 17 -10.39 16.59 6.01
C ARG A 17 -10.26 15.31 5.21
N GLU A 18 -10.31 15.44 3.89
CA GLU A 18 -9.95 14.34 3.00
C GLU A 18 -8.45 14.07 3.07
N ILE A 19 -8.10 12.80 2.98
CA ILE A 19 -6.71 12.35 2.95
C ILE A 19 -6.11 12.80 1.62
N SER A 20 -5.03 13.57 1.70
CA SER A 20 -4.34 14.01 0.51
C SER A 20 -3.59 12.85 -0.13
N PHE A 21 -3.41 12.90 -1.45
CA PHE A 21 -2.60 11.92 -2.17
C PHE A 21 -1.15 11.85 -1.65
N LEU A 22 -0.64 12.95 -1.10
CA LEU A 22 0.70 13.02 -0.53
C LEU A 22 0.79 12.18 0.75
N GLU A 23 -0.30 12.14 1.54
CA GLU A 23 -0.41 11.30 2.72
C GLU A 23 -0.44 9.81 2.35
N LEU A 24 -1.23 9.43 1.33
CA LEU A 24 -1.25 8.07 0.79
C LEU A 24 0.12 7.63 0.23
N PHE A 25 0.79 8.53 -0.50
CA PHE A 25 2.13 8.26 -1.03
C PHE A 25 3.19 8.19 0.07
N PHE A 26 2.98 8.86 1.22
CA PHE A 26 3.86 8.70 2.38
C PHE A 26 3.75 7.29 2.97
N ASP A 27 2.54 6.75 3.10
CA ASP A 27 2.37 5.43 3.72
C ASP A 27 3.02 4.32 2.91
N LEU A 28 3.13 4.54 1.60
CA LEU A 28 3.85 3.65 0.73
C LEU A 28 5.37 3.60 1.02
N VAL A 29 5.97 4.71 1.43
CA VAL A 29 7.35 4.71 1.94
C VAL A 29 7.46 3.86 3.22
N ILE A 30 6.40 3.85 4.04
CA ILE A 30 6.35 3.00 5.23
C ILE A 30 6.18 1.52 4.88
N ILE A 31 5.50 1.17 3.77
CA ILE A 31 5.46 -0.21 3.27
C ILE A 31 6.87 -0.76 3.13
N PHE A 32 7.76 -0.02 2.44
CA PHE A 32 9.16 -0.42 2.30
C PHE A 32 9.86 -0.57 3.66
N ALA A 33 9.65 0.37 4.59
CA ALA A 33 10.23 0.28 5.93
C ALA A 33 9.78 -0.97 6.70
N LEU A 34 8.50 -1.33 6.61
CA LEU A 34 7.93 -2.53 7.23
C LEU A 34 8.44 -3.81 6.57
N THR A 35 8.53 -3.86 5.24
CA THR A 35 9.11 -5.00 4.50
C THR A 35 10.59 -5.22 4.86
N GLN A 36 11.35 -4.15 5.06
CA GLN A 36 12.75 -4.24 5.50
C GLN A 36 12.87 -4.76 6.94
N LEU A 37 11.93 -4.43 7.82
CA LEU A 37 11.90 -4.93 9.20
C LEU A 37 11.57 -6.43 9.25
N SER A 38 10.55 -6.87 8.53
CA SER A 38 10.15 -8.28 8.49
C SER A 38 11.18 -9.16 7.78
N GLY A 39 11.86 -8.64 6.75
CA GLY A 39 12.90 -9.36 6.00
C GLY A 39 14.20 -9.62 6.77
N ARG A 40 14.43 -8.99 7.93
CA ARG A 40 15.65 -9.18 8.75
C ARG A 40 15.87 -10.62 9.24
N PHE A 41 14.83 -11.45 9.24
CA PHE A 41 14.84 -12.78 9.87
C PHE A 41 14.97 -13.96 8.91
N LEU A 42 15.18 -13.71 7.62
CA LEU A 42 15.26 -14.76 6.60
C LEU A 42 16.38 -15.79 6.84
N HIS A 43 17.38 -15.47 7.69
CA HIS A 43 18.55 -16.33 7.91
C HIS A 43 18.77 -16.77 9.37
N ASN A 44 18.42 -15.94 10.36
CA ASN A 44 18.56 -16.28 11.78
C ASN A 44 17.37 -15.71 12.56
N PHE A 45 16.60 -16.57 13.21
CA PHE A 45 15.58 -16.14 14.16
C PHE A 45 16.13 -16.24 15.58
N GLY A 46 16.30 -15.09 16.23
CA GLY A 46 16.82 -14.98 17.60
C GLY A 46 16.06 -13.92 18.42
N TRP A 47 16.17 -14.03 19.75
CA TRP A 47 15.56 -13.05 20.66
C TRP A 47 16.20 -11.66 20.49
N GLU A 48 17.52 -11.61 20.26
CA GLU A 48 18.24 -10.35 20.09
C GLU A 48 17.77 -9.62 18.83
N ASP A 49 17.71 -10.32 17.69
CA ASP A 49 17.21 -9.77 16.43
C ASP A 49 15.76 -9.28 16.56
N THR A 50 14.94 -9.98 17.34
CA THR A 50 13.56 -9.58 17.65
C THR A 50 13.54 -8.25 18.40
N VAL A 51 14.32 -8.10 19.48
CA VAL A 51 14.41 -6.84 20.24
C VAL A 51 14.97 -5.72 19.37
N GLN A 52 16.04 -5.98 18.60
CA GLN A 52 16.59 -5.05 17.62
C GLN A 52 15.50 -4.54 16.67
N THR A 53 14.69 -5.44 16.11
CA THR A 53 13.63 -5.10 15.17
C THR A 53 12.50 -4.30 15.83
N LEU A 54 12.14 -4.61 17.07
CA LEU A 54 11.15 -3.83 17.82
C LEU A 54 11.61 -2.39 18.10
N ILE A 55 12.91 -2.18 18.37
CA ILE A 55 13.49 -0.85 18.54
C ILE A 55 13.48 -0.06 17.22
N LEU A 56 13.89 -0.70 16.12
CA LEU A 56 13.83 -0.09 14.79
C LEU A 56 12.39 0.24 14.37
N LEU A 57 11.44 -0.64 14.70
CA LEU A 57 10.02 -0.41 14.48
C LEU A 57 9.51 0.78 15.30
N ALA A 58 9.91 0.92 16.55
CA ALA A 58 9.56 2.08 17.37
C ALA A 58 10.06 3.39 16.75
N ALA A 59 11.28 3.41 16.23
CA ALA A 59 11.82 4.57 15.51
C ALA A 59 11.04 4.88 14.21
N ILE A 60 10.77 3.87 13.38
CA ILE A 60 9.98 4.02 12.15
C ILE A 60 8.56 4.49 12.45
N TRP A 61 7.95 3.95 13.51
CA TRP A 61 6.65 4.39 14.00
C TRP A 61 6.66 5.87 14.42
N SER A 62 7.67 6.32 15.16
CA SER A 62 7.86 7.73 15.51
C SER A 62 7.96 8.62 14.28
N LEU A 63 8.65 8.19 13.22
CA LEU A 63 8.73 8.92 11.95
C LEU A 63 7.36 9.06 11.27
N TRP A 64 6.59 7.97 11.21
CA TRP A 64 5.26 7.97 10.61
C TRP A 64 4.27 8.82 11.41
N VAL A 65 4.22 8.67 12.74
CA VAL A 65 3.34 9.47 13.61
C VAL A 65 3.63 10.95 13.44
N ALA A 66 4.90 11.33 13.37
CA ALA A 66 5.26 12.73 13.18
C ALA A 66 4.89 13.26 11.78
N ALA A 67 4.95 12.43 10.74
CA ALA A 67 4.49 12.80 9.40
C ALA A 67 2.96 12.93 9.34
N ALA A 68 2.22 12.01 9.96
CA ALA A 68 0.76 12.06 10.04
C ALA A 68 0.26 13.31 10.79
N HIS A 69 0.95 13.70 11.87
CA HIS A 69 0.63 14.96 12.56
C HIS A 69 1.02 16.21 11.76
N LEU A 70 2.11 16.16 10.98
CA LEU A 70 2.52 17.28 10.14
C LEU A 70 1.40 17.64 9.14
N THR A 71 0.86 16.66 8.44
CA THR A 71 -0.20 16.87 7.45
C THR A 71 -1.58 17.08 8.07
N ASP A 72 -1.76 16.72 9.34
CA ASP A 72 -2.98 17.07 10.09
C ASP A 72 -3.00 18.55 10.50
N TRP A 73 -1.87 19.08 10.99
CA TRP A 73 -1.77 20.48 11.43
C TRP A 73 -1.62 21.45 10.25
N PHE A 74 -0.73 21.12 9.31
CA PHE A 74 -0.40 21.99 8.20
C PHE A 74 -1.16 21.61 6.93
N ASN A 75 -1.53 22.61 6.14
CA ASN A 75 -2.19 22.41 4.87
C ASN A 75 -1.22 21.75 3.86
N PRO A 76 -1.44 20.50 3.42
CA PRO A 76 -0.58 19.85 2.44
C PRO A 76 -0.69 20.47 1.05
N ASP A 77 -1.53 21.49 0.85
CA ASP A 77 -1.55 22.24 -0.39
C ASP A 77 -0.50 23.35 -0.49
N GLU A 78 0.08 23.73 0.65
CA GLU A 78 1.12 24.75 0.71
C GLU A 78 2.46 24.18 0.18
N PRO A 79 3.18 24.91 -0.70
CA PRO A 79 4.37 24.38 -1.36
C PRO A 79 5.48 24.00 -0.37
N TYR A 80 5.63 24.75 0.72
CA TYR A 80 6.62 24.47 1.77
C TYR A 80 6.31 23.18 2.53
N VAL A 81 5.03 22.95 2.87
CA VAL A 81 4.59 21.72 3.57
C VAL A 81 4.75 20.51 2.66
N ARG A 82 4.42 20.66 1.37
CA ARG A 82 4.68 19.62 0.36
C ARG A 82 6.16 19.27 0.25
N ALA A 83 7.02 20.29 0.14
CA ALA A 83 8.47 20.07 0.05
C ALA A 83 9.00 19.36 1.30
N LEU A 84 8.61 19.81 2.49
CA LEU A 84 9.00 19.18 3.75
C LEU A 84 8.52 17.72 3.84
N THR A 85 7.31 17.43 3.36
CA THR A 85 6.77 16.07 3.34
C THR A 85 7.55 15.17 2.37
N VAL A 86 7.87 15.66 1.16
CA VAL A 86 8.69 14.90 0.18
C VAL A 86 10.11 14.67 0.69
N VAL A 87 10.73 15.65 1.33
CA VAL A 87 12.05 15.47 1.98
C VAL A 87 11.95 14.45 3.12
N SER A 88 10.87 14.47 3.90
CA SER A 88 10.62 13.50 4.96
C SER A 88 10.45 12.08 4.41
N MET A 89 9.73 11.92 3.29
CA MET A 89 9.59 10.64 2.59
C MET A 89 10.96 10.09 2.19
N PHE A 90 11.79 10.90 1.53
CA PHE A 90 13.11 10.45 1.11
C PHE A 90 14.01 10.08 2.29
N ALA A 91 13.98 10.87 3.37
CA ALA A 91 14.72 10.54 4.59
C ALA A 91 14.26 9.23 5.23
N VAL A 92 12.95 8.97 5.27
CA VAL A 92 12.41 7.69 5.77
C VAL A 92 12.84 6.53 4.87
N LEU A 93 12.89 6.72 3.54
CA LEU A 93 13.43 5.70 2.62
C LEU A 93 14.90 5.38 2.90
N LEU A 94 15.74 6.38 3.19
CA LEU A 94 17.14 6.15 3.56
C LEU A 94 17.27 5.40 4.90
N VAL A 95 16.46 5.77 5.90
CA VAL A 95 16.39 5.06 7.19
C VAL A 95 15.97 3.61 6.97
N ALA A 96 14.90 3.37 6.19
CA ALA A 96 14.40 2.05 5.83
C ALA A 96 15.42 1.21 5.05
N ALA A 97 16.17 1.82 4.13
CA ALA A 97 17.23 1.13 3.40
C ALA A 97 18.37 0.68 4.33
N ALA A 98 18.62 1.40 5.42
CA ALA A 98 19.64 1.04 6.40
C ALA A 98 19.19 -0.06 7.38
N VAL A 99 17.87 -0.28 7.53
CA VAL A 99 17.27 -1.23 8.51
C VAL A 99 17.93 -2.60 8.51
N PRO A 100 18.16 -3.31 7.39
CA PRO A 100 18.70 -4.69 7.44
C PRO A 100 20.04 -4.80 8.16
N ASN A 101 20.88 -3.76 8.09
CA ASN A 101 22.21 -3.73 8.69
C ASN A 101 22.39 -2.56 9.68
N ALA A 102 21.29 -2.07 10.28
CA ALA A 102 21.32 -0.94 11.21
C ALA A 102 22.09 -1.25 12.49
N PHE A 103 22.11 -2.50 12.96
CA PHE A 103 22.95 -2.96 14.07
C PHE A 103 24.37 -3.39 13.64
N GLY A 104 24.68 -3.30 12.34
CA GLY A 104 25.99 -3.55 11.78
C GLY A 104 26.60 -2.28 11.16
N LYS A 105 27.10 -2.41 9.92
CA LYS A 105 27.80 -1.33 9.21
C LYS A 105 26.97 -0.08 8.89
N HIS A 106 25.64 -0.16 8.88
CA HIS A 106 24.77 0.96 8.49
C HIS A 106 24.16 1.72 9.69
N GLY A 107 24.65 1.49 10.91
CA GLY A 107 24.16 2.18 12.11
C GLY A 107 24.26 3.70 12.03
N PHE A 108 25.35 4.22 11.46
CA PHE A 108 25.53 5.66 11.26
C PHE A 108 24.52 6.26 10.28
N VAL A 109 24.23 5.58 9.16
CA VAL A 109 23.22 6.04 8.20
C VAL A 109 21.84 6.04 8.86
N PHE A 110 21.49 4.95 9.56
CA PHE A 110 20.21 4.85 10.26
C PHE A 110 20.03 5.97 11.28
N ALA A 111 20.94 6.08 12.26
CA ALA A 111 20.81 7.04 13.35
C ALA A 111 21.02 8.49 12.87
N GLY A 112 21.98 8.72 11.99
CA GLY A 112 22.28 10.05 11.45
C GLY A 112 21.10 10.62 10.66
N VAL A 113 20.51 9.84 9.75
CA VAL A 113 19.33 10.29 9.00
C VAL A 113 18.11 10.40 9.91
N TYR A 114 17.88 9.45 10.81
CA TYR A 114 16.78 9.49 11.79
C TYR A 114 16.82 10.77 12.63
N VAL A 115 17.99 11.14 13.16
CA VAL A 115 18.17 12.35 13.95
C VAL A 115 18.03 13.60 13.07
N ALA A 116 18.66 13.62 11.89
CA ALA A 116 18.61 14.77 10.99
C ALA A 116 17.17 15.11 10.56
N ILE A 117 16.36 14.12 10.19
CA ILE A 117 14.99 14.39 9.74
C ILE A 117 14.08 14.86 10.88
N ASN A 118 14.18 14.22 12.05
CA ASN A 118 13.36 14.61 13.19
C ASN A 118 13.73 16.02 13.67
N LEU A 119 15.01 16.31 13.86
CA LEU A 119 15.46 17.64 14.30
C LEU A 119 15.17 18.71 13.23
N GLY A 120 15.51 18.44 11.97
CA GLY A 120 15.26 19.34 10.85
C GLY A 120 13.79 19.67 10.68
N ARG A 121 12.90 18.68 10.80
CA ARG A 121 11.44 18.90 10.77
C ARG A 121 10.97 19.73 11.95
N GLN A 122 11.47 19.50 13.18
CA GLN A 122 11.07 20.33 14.32
C GLN A 122 11.55 21.78 14.19
N LEU A 123 12.78 22.00 13.70
CA LEU A 123 13.28 23.34 13.41
C LEU A 123 12.44 24.04 12.34
N ALA A 124 12.05 23.32 11.29
CA ALA A 124 11.13 23.82 10.27
C ALA A 124 9.76 24.19 10.88
N ASN A 125 9.20 23.34 11.73
CA ASN A 125 7.92 23.60 12.42
C ASN A 125 8.01 24.83 13.34
N ILE A 126 9.10 24.98 14.11
CA ILE A 126 9.35 26.15 14.97
C ILE A 126 9.40 27.43 14.11
N TRP A 127 10.08 27.37 12.96
CA TRP A 127 10.14 28.50 12.03
C TRP A 127 8.78 28.82 11.39
N MET A 128 8.01 27.80 11.00
CA MET A 128 6.68 27.97 10.40
C MET A 128 5.65 28.52 11.38
N LEU A 129 5.78 28.18 12.67
CA LEU A 129 4.86 28.55 13.74
C LEU A 129 5.32 29.78 14.53
N ARG A 130 6.28 30.58 14.03
CA ARG A 130 6.74 31.80 14.72
C ARG A 130 5.57 32.70 15.10
N GLY A 131 5.45 32.98 16.40
CA GLY A 131 4.38 33.80 16.97
C GLY A 131 3.06 33.06 17.23
N HIS A 132 2.97 31.75 17.00
CA HIS A 132 1.81 30.92 17.32
C HIS A 132 2.03 30.15 18.63
N PRO A 133 1.00 29.94 19.48
CA PRO A 133 1.15 29.19 20.75
C PRO A 133 1.68 27.75 20.60
N LEU A 134 1.48 27.10 19.46
CA LEU A 134 2.06 25.78 19.18
C LEU A 134 3.59 25.80 19.02
N GLN A 135 4.21 26.97 18.85
CA GLN A 135 5.67 27.09 18.71
C GLN A 135 6.38 26.54 19.94
N GLU A 136 5.92 26.87 21.16
CA GLU A 136 6.50 26.35 22.40
C GLU A 136 6.41 24.82 22.46
N GLN A 137 5.31 24.23 21.99
CA GLN A 137 5.18 22.77 21.92
C GLN A 137 6.19 22.15 20.94
N MET A 138 6.49 22.81 19.82
CA MET A 138 7.54 22.34 18.90
C MET A 138 8.93 22.49 19.49
N VAL A 139 9.21 23.57 20.23
CA VAL A 139 10.48 23.75 20.96
C VAL A 139 10.66 22.65 22.01
N ARG A 140 9.63 22.38 22.82
CA ARG A 140 9.65 21.30 23.82
C ARG A 140 9.94 19.94 23.17
N THR A 141 9.35 19.70 22.01
CA THR A 141 9.61 18.48 21.23
C THR A 141 11.04 18.43 20.70
N ALA A 142 11.57 19.55 20.19
CA ALA A 142 12.95 19.63 19.70
C ALA A 142 13.97 19.41 20.82
N VAL A 143 13.74 19.96 22.02
CA VAL A 143 14.62 19.77 23.19
C VAL A 143 14.68 18.31 23.59
N TRP A 144 13.54 17.65 23.78
CA TRP A 144 13.50 16.23 24.13
C TRP A 144 14.08 15.34 23.04
N PHE A 145 13.86 15.67 21.77
CA PHE A 145 14.50 14.95 20.67
C PHE A 145 16.01 15.19 20.63
N GLY A 146 16.49 16.38 21.00
CA GLY A 146 17.91 16.65 21.19
C GLY A 146 18.54 15.76 22.27
N VAL A 147 17.82 15.51 23.36
CA VAL A 147 18.24 14.57 24.41
C VAL A 147 18.32 13.14 23.86
N THR A 148 17.30 12.69 23.11
CA THR A 148 17.28 11.30 22.59
C THR A 148 18.21 11.11 21.39
N ALA A 149 18.57 12.18 20.67
CA ALA A 149 19.56 12.15 19.60
C ALA A 149 20.95 11.70 20.09
N VAL A 150 21.32 12.02 21.33
CA VAL A 150 22.61 11.62 21.91
C VAL A 150 22.78 10.10 21.94
N PRO A 151 21.91 9.30 22.59
CA PRO A 151 22.04 7.84 22.58
C PRO A 151 21.87 7.22 21.18
N TRP A 152 21.06 7.82 20.28
CA TRP A 152 21.00 7.38 18.87
C TRP A 152 22.36 7.50 18.17
N LEU A 153 22.98 8.68 18.24
CA LEU A 153 24.24 8.98 17.58
C LEU A 153 25.42 8.24 18.23
N VAL A 154 25.49 8.22 19.57
CA VAL A 154 26.53 7.46 20.29
C VAL A 154 26.44 5.98 19.95
N GLY A 155 25.25 5.39 20.02
CA GLY A 155 25.03 3.98 19.65
C GLY A 155 25.47 3.65 18.23
N ALA A 156 25.39 4.60 17.29
CA ALA A 156 25.76 4.40 15.90
C ALA A 156 27.24 4.05 15.69
N PHE A 157 28.12 4.50 16.60
CA PHE A 157 29.56 4.21 16.58
C PHE A 157 29.96 3.01 17.45
N LEU A 158 29.01 2.45 18.21
CA LEU A 158 29.25 1.31 19.09
C LEU A 158 29.01 -0.04 18.40
N PRO A 159 29.58 -1.13 18.93
CA PRO A 159 29.22 -2.50 18.52
C PRO A 159 27.74 -2.82 18.77
N ALA A 160 27.25 -3.94 18.22
CA ALA A 160 25.83 -4.30 18.22
C ALA A 160 25.17 -4.30 19.61
N THR A 161 25.78 -4.94 20.62
CA THR A 161 25.17 -5.05 21.96
C THR A 161 25.15 -3.70 22.71
N PRO A 162 26.24 -2.91 22.81
CA PRO A 162 26.15 -1.59 23.41
C PRO A 162 25.24 -0.63 22.62
N ARG A 163 25.20 -0.75 21.28
CA ARG A 163 24.25 -0.03 20.43
C ARG A 163 22.80 -0.37 20.78
N LEU A 164 22.49 -1.65 20.99
CA LEU A 164 21.17 -2.12 21.44
C LEU A 164 20.75 -1.44 22.73
N VAL A 165 21.65 -1.35 23.71
CA VAL A 165 21.39 -0.66 24.98
C VAL A 165 21.14 0.83 24.74
N CYS A 166 22.02 1.52 24.01
CA CYS A 166 21.87 2.95 23.72
C CYS A 166 20.55 3.25 23.00
N TRP A 167 20.23 2.51 21.96
CA TRP A 167 19.00 2.74 21.19
C TRP A 167 17.74 2.33 21.97
N SER A 168 17.82 1.33 22.85
CA SER A 168 16.74 1.03 23.81
C SER A 168 16.50 2.20 24.76
N VAL A 169 17.55 2.78 25.33
CA VAL A 169 17.46 3.97 26.18
C VAL A 169 16.86 5.14 25.41
N ALA A 170 17.27 5.36 24.15
CA ALA A 170 16.72 6.41 23.30
C ALA A 170 15.20 6.25 23.12
N VAL A 171 14.74 5.05 22.73
CA VAL A 171 13.31 4.75 22.57
C VAL A 171 12.56 4.91 23.89
N LEU A 172 13.09 4.37 25.00
CA LEU A 172 12.45 4.51 26.32
C LEU A 172 12.31 5.98 26.73
N LEU A 173 13.35 6.80 26.54
CA LEU A 173 13.30 8.23 26.81
C LEU A 173 12.26 8.93 25.93
N GLU A 174 12.16 8.58 24.65
CA GLU A 174 11.13 9.13 23.75
C GLU A 174 9.72 8.79 24.27
N GLN A 175 9.46 7.51 24.59
CA GLN A 175 8.15 7.06 25.07
C GLN A 175 7.77 7.67 26.42
N VAL A 176 8.70 7.73 27.37
CA VAL A 176 8.50 8.36 28.69
C VAL A 176 8.26 9.86 28.53
N SER A 177 9.03 10.54 27.67
CA SER A 177 8.84 11.97 27.41
C SER A 177 7.44 12.26 26.86
N ILE A 178 6.92 11.41 25.97
CA ILE A 178 5.56 11.55 25.40
C ILE A 178 4.50 11.32 26.48
N ALA A 179 4.66 10.29 27.31
CA ALA A 179 3.73 9.98 28.40
C ALA A 179 3.61 11.15 29.40
N LEU A 180 4.74 11.76 29.74
CA LEU A 180 4.84 12.92 30.65
C LEU A 180 4.47 14.25 29.99
N GLY A 181 4.14 14.28 28.69
CA GLY A 181 3.80 15.50 27.97
C GLY A 181 4.99 16.39 27.59
N ARG A 182 6.22 15.87 27.66
CA ARG A 182 7.50 16.52 27.31
C ARG A 182 7.80 17.77 28.16
N PRO A 183 7.91 17.64 29.50
CA PRO A 183 8.13 18.77 30.38
C PRO A 183 9.47 19.46 30.06
N VAL A 184 9.47 20.78 29.92
CA VAL A 184 10.70 21.59 29.80
C VAL A 184 10.52 22.82 30.70
N PRO A 185 11.45 23.08 31.64
CA PRO A 185 11.35 24.24 32.52
C PRO A 185 11.16 25.54 31.72
N GLY A 186 10.22 26.37 32.15
CA GLY A 186 9.94 27.68 31.53
C GLY A 186 9.09 27.66 30.26
N LEU A 187 8.76 26.50 29.68
CA LEU A 187 7.87 26.38 28.50
C LEU A 187 6.54 25.73 28.86
N ARG A 188 5.42 26.27 28.36
CA ARG A 188 4.08 25.79 28.70
C ARG A 188 3.58 24.75 27.70
N GLU A 189 2.68 23.88 28.15
CA GLU A 189 1.88 23.05 27.26
C GLU A 189 0.90 23.93 26.48
N ALA A 190 0.81 23.74 25.16
CA ALA A 190 -0.20 24.43 24.36
C ALA A 190 -1.61 24.04 24.84
N GLY A 191 -2.50 25.02 24.93
CA GLY A 191 -3.91 24.81 25.23
C GLY A 191 -4.58 23.86 24.24
N VAL A 192 -5.62 23.17 24.69
CA VAL A 192 -6.32 22.15 23.88
C VAL A 192 -6.95 22.78 22.64
N GLU A 193 -7.43 24.02 22.77
CA GLU A 193 -7.97 24.85 21.71
C GLU A 193 -6.98 25.07 20.54
N HIS A 194 -5.67 24.97 20.80
CA HIS A 194 -4.64 25.16 19.78
C HIS A 194 -4.22 23.87 19.08
N LEU A 195 -4.56 22.69 19.60
CA LEU A 195 -4.10 21.40 19.04
C LEU A 195 -4.71 21.10 17.66
N ARG A 196 -5.80 21.78 17.26
CA ARG A 196 -6.41 21.75 15.91
C ARG A 196 -6.51 20.34 15.27
N LEU A 197 -6.86 19.32 16.07
CA LEU A 197 -7.06 17.95 15.60
C LEU A 197 -8.49 17.77 15.12
N VAL A 198 -8.70 17.02 14.05
CA VAL A 198 -10.01 16.50 13.65
C VAL A 198 -9.94 14.99 13.77
N GLY A 199 -10.73 14.42 14.68
CA GLY A 199 -10.69 13.01 15.02
C GLY A 199 -10.85 12.09 13.82
N ASP A 200 -11.75 12.43 12.89
CA ASP A 200 -12.03 11.62 11.70
C ASP A 200 -10.78 11.37 10.85
N HIS A 201 -10.03 12.44 10.54
CA HIS A 201 -8.85 12.34 9.67
C HIS A 201 -7.76 11.48 10.29
N ILE A 202 -7.43 11.72 11.56
CA ILE A 202 -6.37 10.97 12.24
C ILE A 202 -6.77 9.53 12.48
N ALA A 203 -8.02 9.28 12.89
CA ALA A 203 -8.54 7.93 13.03
C ALA A 203 -8.43 7.15 11.71
N GLU A 204 -8.70 7.82 10.59
CA GLU A 204 -8.56 7.26 9.27
C GLU A 204 -7.10 6.95 8.90
N ARG A 205 -6.15 7.84 9.21
CA ARG A 205 -4.70 7.58 9.03
C ARG A 205 -4.24 6.36 9.84
N TYR A 206 -4.68 6.23 11.09
CA TYR A 206 -4.41 5.03 11.90
C TYR A 206 -5.05 3.78 11.30
N ARG A 207 -6.27 3.88 10.78
CA ARG A 207 -6.92 2.78 10.06
C ARG A 207 -6.06 2.33 8.88
N GLN A 208 -5.59 3.25 8.06
CA GLN A 208 -4.79 2.98 6.88
C GLN A 208 -3.49 2.26 7.21
N ILE A 209 -2.72 2.73 8.20
CA ILE A 209 -1.43 2.11 8.51
C ILE A 209 -1.59 0.64 8.95
N PHE A 210 -2.61 0.30 9.73
CA PHE A 210 -2.88 -1.10 10.11
C PHE A 210 -3.23 -1.97 8.90
N ILE A 211 -4.02 -1.44 7.95
CA ILE A 211 -4.34 -2.17 6.70
C ILE A 211 -3.08 -2.39 5.88
N ILE A 212 -2.26 -1.35 5.78
CA ILE A 212 -0.99 -1.37 5.05
C ILE A 212 -0.05 -2.42 5.65
N SER A 213 0.06 -2.49 6.98
CA SER A 213 0.91 -3.46 7.66
C SER A 213 0.41 -4.90 7.51
N LEU A 214 -0.90 -5.13 7.57
CA LEU A 214 -1.50 -6.44 7.25
C LEU A 214 -1.26 -6.83 5.79
N GLY A 215 -1.11 -5.84 4.92
CA GLY A 215 -0.63 -6.02 3.57
C GLY A 215 0.77 -6.51 3.43
N VAL A 216 1.69 -5.86 4.14
CA VAL A 216 3.10 -6.26 4.18
C VAL A 216 3.21 -7.70 4.66
N LEU A 217 2.44 -8.08 5.69
CA LEU A 217 2.30 -9.47 6.13
C LEU A 217 1.92 -10.43 5.00
N ILE A 218 0.92 -10.08 4.18
CA ILE A 218 0.51 -10.88 3.02
C ILE A 218 1.57 -10.87 1.91
N LEU A 219 2.16 -9.71 1.63
CA LEU A 219 3.22 -9.53 0.64
C LEU A 219 4.40 -10.44 0.97
N ASP A 220 4.87 -10.43 2.21
CA ASP A 220 5.98 -11.26 2.69
C ASP A 220 5.65 -12.76 2.60
N SER A 221 4.42 -13.14 2.98
CA SER A 221 3.93 -14.52 2.84
C SER A 221 3.92 -14.96 1.38
N GLY A 222 3.43 -14.11 0.47
CA GLY A 222 3.43 -14.37 -0.96
C GLY A 222 4.85 -14.47 -1.53
N ILE A 223 5.75 -13.58 -1.09
CA ILE A 223 7.17 -13.61 -1.46
C ILE A 223 7.78 -14.95 -1.05
N SER A 224 7.58 -15.38 0.20
CA SER A 224 8.05 -16.66 0.74
C SER A 224 7.51 -17.86 -0.04
N LEU A 225 6.23 -17.83 -0.43
CA LEU A 225 5.64 -18.89 -1.26
C LEU A 225 6.28 -18.94 -2.65
N SER A 226 6.48 -17.79 -3.30
CA SER A 226 6.98 -17.73 -4.68
C SER A 226 8.46 -18.08 -4.84
N THR A 227 9.25 -18.01 -3.76
CA THR A 227 10.68 -18.37 -3.76
C THR A 227 10.93 -19.81 -3.31
N THR A 228 9.88 -20.53 -2.90
CA THR A 228 9.94 -21.93 -2.49
C THR A 228 9.25 -22.82 -3.52
N ARG A 229 9.47 -24.14 -3.43
CA ARG A 229 8.80 -25.10 -4.32
C ARG A 229 7.30 -25.14 -3.99
N LEU A 230 6.46 -24.91 -5.00
CA LEU A 230 5.01 -24.99 -4.84
C LEU A 230 4.58 -26.45 -4.73
N ASP A 231 4.27 -26.89 -3.51
CA ASP A 231 3.65 -28.18 -3.21
C ASP A 231 2.40 -27.95 -2.34
N ILE A 232 1.57 -28.99 -2.20
CA ILE A 232 0.31 -28.88 -1.49
C ILE A 232 0.51 -28.48 -0.01
N VAL A 233 1.63 -28.86 0.60
CA VAL A 233 1.92 -28.57 2.00
C VAL A 233 2.25 -27.07 2.17
N ARG A 234 3.07 -26.49 1.29
CA ARG A 234 3.35 -25.05 1.29
C ARG A 234 2.15 -24.22 0.88
N LEU A 235 1.30 -24.72 -0.02
CA LEU A 235 0.02 -24.07 -0.33
C LEU A 235 -0.92 -24.05 0.88
N LEU A 236 -0.97 -25.13 1.66
CA LEU A 236 -1.71 -25.17 2.93
C LEU A 236 -1.10 -24.23 3.96
N ALA A 237 0.23 -24.21 4.11
CA ALA A 237 0.93 -23.29 4.99
C ALA A 237 0.63 -21.82 4.64
N PHE A 238 0.66 -21.49 3.35
CA PHE A 238 0.26 -20.18 2.85
C PHE A 238 -1.22 -19.86 3.10
N ALA A 239 -2.12 -20.84 2.97
CA ALA A 239 -3.53 -20.66 3.32
C ALA A 239 -3.73 -20.38 4.81
N ILE A 240 -2.94 -21.00 5.69
CA ILE A 240 -2.94 -20.74 7.13
C ILE A 240 -2.36 -19.35 7.45
N ALA A 241 -1.27 -18.93 6.81
CA ALA A 241 -0.72 -17.57 6.92
C ALA A 241 -1.74 -16.50 6.46
N PHE A 242 -2.38 -16.73 5.31
CA PHE A 242 -3.42 -15.84 4.81
C PHE A 242 -4.63 -15.79 5.75
N ALA A 243 -5.07 -16.93 6.30
CA ALA A 243 -6.13 -16.97 7.31
C ALA A 243 -5.73 -16.21 8.58
N ASN A 244 -4.47 -16.29 9.00
CA ASN A 244 -3.94 -15.54 10.14
C ASN A 244 -4.06 -14.03 9.90
N ALA A 245 -3.62 -13.54 8.74
CA ALA A 245 -3.77 -12.13 8.34
C ALA A 245 -5.25 -11.68 8.37
N VAL A 246 -6.17 -12.49 7.85
CA VAL A 246 -7.62 -12.22 7.87
C VAL A 246 -8.20 -12.22 9.31
N LEU A 247 -7.68 -13.07 10.20
CA LEU A 247 -8.11 -13.14 11.59
C LEU A 247 -7.60 -11.94 12.41
N LEU A 248 -6.34 -11.54 12.24
CA LEU A 248 -5.78 -10.32 12.85
C LEU A 248 -6.57 -9.09 12.40
N LEU A 249 -6.84 -9.03 11.10
CA LEU A 249 -7.66 -8.02 10.50
C LEU A 249 -9.06 -7.94 11.12
N TRP A 250 -9.80 -9.04 11.14
CA TRP A 250 -11.13 -9.07 11.75
C TRP A 250 -11.06 -8.75 13.23
N SER A 251 -10.03 -9.23 13.94
CA SER A 251 -9.79 -8.89 15.33
C SER A 251 -9.69 -7.37 15.49
N TRP A 252 -8.88 -6.67 14.69
CA TRP A 252 -8.79 -5.19 14.72
C TRP A 252 -10.14 -4.50 14.51
N PHE A 253 -10.83 -4.83 13.40
CA PHE A 253 -12.02 -4.12 12.90
C PHE A 253 -13.34 -4.50 13.57
N LEU A 254 -13.36 -5.44 14.52
CA LEU A 254 -14.52 -5.68 15.38
C LEU A 254 -14.82 -4.45 16.27
N PRO A 255 -16.10 -4.21 16.66
CA PRO A 255 -16.59 -2.89 17.00
C PRO A 255 -15.91 -2.33 18.24
N ARG A 256 -15.10 -1.28 18.04
CA ARG A 256 -14.53 -0.30 18.98
C ARG A 256 -13.54 0.65 18.27
N GLY A 257 -12.90 0.22 17.17
CA GLY A 257 -11.97 1.07 16.40
C GLY A 257 -12.59 2.25 15.63
N LEU A 258 -13.93 2.35 15.58
CA LEU A 258 -14.65 3.43 14.87
C LEU A 258 -15.00 4.64 15.77
N ASP A 259 -14.83 4.53 17.09
CA ASP A 259 -15.09 5.64 18.04
C ASP A 259 -13.82 6.44 18.36
N LEU A 260 -12.71 6.13 17.66
CA LEU A 260 -11.43 6.81 17.82
C LEU A 260 -11.56 8.30 17.48
N ALA A 261 -12.32 8.63 16.43
CA ALA A 261 -12.58 10.01 16.03
C ALA A 261 -13.25 10.80 17.16
N ASN A 262 -14.39 10.29 17.67
CA ASN A 262 -15.10 10.89 18.79
C ASN A 262 -14.22 11.03 20.04
N THR A 263 -13.34 10.06 20.30
CA THR A 263 -12.44 10.13 21.46
C THR A 263 -11.32 11.17 21.26
N ILE A 264 -10.79 11.31 20.03
CA ILE A 264 -9.82 12.37 19.70
C ILE A 264 -10.47 13.74 19.90
N ASP A 265 -11.72 13.91 19.47
CA ASP A 265 -12.42 15.19 19.59
C ASP A 265 -12.69 15.55 21.06
N GLN A 266 -13.02 14.55 21.90
CA GLN A 266 -13.28 14.77 23.33
C GLN A 266 -12.01 14.90 24.18
N GLN A 267 -10.96 14.14 23.88
CA GLN A 267 -9.73 14.04 24.68
C GLN A 267 -8.47 14.06 23.80
N PRO A 268 -8.21 15.16 23.06
CA PRO A 268 -7.15 15.23 22.05
C PRO A 268 -5.76 14.94 22.59
N ARG A 269 -5.42 15.46 23.78
CA ARG A 269 -4.11 15.20 24.42
C ARG A 269 -3.90 13.73 24.71
N ARG A 270 -4.93 13.06 25.23
CA ARG A 270 -4.87 11.63 25.53
C ARG A 270 -4.75 10.85 24.23
N ALA A 271 -5.56 11.18 23.24
CA ALA A 271 -5.53 10.51 21.94
C ALA A 271 -4.15 10.61 21.27
N LEU A 272 -3.54 11.80 21.26
CA LEU A 272 -2.17 12.04 20.79
C LEU A 272 -1.12 11.20 21.53
N ARG A 273 -1.25 11.03 22.85
CA ARG A 273 -0.33 10.18 23.64
C ARG A 273 -0.56 8.69 23.35
N THR A 274 -1.81 8.27 23.20
CA THR A 274 -2.17 6.87 22.90
C THR A 274 -1.81 6.42 21.49
N ALA A 275 -1.58 7.34 20.56
CA ALA A 275 -1.01 7.07 19.25
C ALA A 275 0.21 6.15 19.36
N HIS A 276 1.14 6.47 20.25
CA HIS A 276 2.42 5.76 20.37
C HIS A 276 2.29 4.35 20.93
N ILE A 277 1.12 3.99 21.46
CA ILE A 277 0.84 2.67 22.03
C ILE A 277 0.36 1.71 20.95
N GLN A 278 -0.18 2.23 19.84
CA GLN A 278 -0.63 1.40 18.71
C GLN A 278 0.53 0.66 18.03
N VAL A 279 1.78 1.10 18.24
CA VAL A 279 2.99 0.40 17.79
C VAL A 279 3.06 -1.04 18.31
N VAL A 280 2.47 -1.35 19.46
CA VAL A 280 2.44 -2.72 20.01
C VAL A 280 1.61 -3.66 19.12
N GLY A 281 0.46 -3.16 18.62
CA GLY A 281 -0.35 -3.91 17.66
C GLY A 281 0.38 -4.11 16.33
N LEU A 282 1.04 -3.05 15.87
CA LEU A 282 1.87 -3.08 14.66
C LEU A 282 3.05 -4.06 14.80
N ALA A 283 3.71 -4.09 15.96
CA ALA A 283 4.76 -5.05 16.29
C ALA A 283 4.24 -6.49 16.20
N GLY A 284 3.02 -6.74 16.69
CA GLY A 284 2.37 -8.03 16.51
C GLY A 284 2.20 -8.43 15.05
N ILE A 285 1.85 -7.50 14.15
CA ILE A 285 1.74 -7.78 12.71
C ILE A 285 3.11 -8.10 12.10
N VAL A 286 4.14 -7.29 12.40
CA VAL A 286 5.51 -7.51 11.88
C VAL A 286 6.08 -8.85 12.35
N VAL A 287 5.92 -9.17 13.64
CA VAL A 287 6.37 -10.46 14.20
C VAL A 287 5.55 -11.63 13.65
N THR A 288 4.27 -11.41 13.34
CA THR A 288 3.46 -12.42 12.62
C THR A 288 4.01 -12.68 11.22
N ALA A 289 4.43 -11.64 10.49
CA ALA A 289 5.02 -11.79 9.16
C ALA A 289 6.31 -12.62 9.21
N MET A 290 7.10 -12.43 10.25
CA MET A 290 8.29 -13.25 10.52
C MET A 290 7.91 -14.72 10.80
N GLY A 291 6.88 -14.96 11.62
CA GLY A 291 6.37 -16.31 11.89
C GLY A 291 5.83 -17.01 10.64
N ASP A 292 5.13 -16.29 9.77
CA ASP A 292 4.56 -16.83 8.53
C ASP A 292 5.67 -17.22 7.52
N GLN A 293 6.80 -16.53 7.50
CA GLN A 293 7.98 -16.94 6.70
C GLN A 293 8.53 -18.30 7.17
N ILE A 294 8.61 -18.53 8.48
CA ILE A 294 9.02 -19.84 9.04
C ILE A 294 8.03 -20.92 8.66
N LEU A 295 6.73 -20.64 8.81
CA LEU A 295 5.62 -21.53 8.47
C LEU A 295 5.68 -21.98 7.01
N ILE A 296 5.92 -21.07 6.07
CA ILE A 296 5.93 -21.37 4.63
C ILE A 296 7.23 -22.06 4.20
N ALA A 297 8.38 -21.65 4.75
CA ALA A 297 9.67 -22.24 4.41
C ALA A 297 9.79 -23.69 4.93
N HIS A 298 9.33 -23.95 6.15
CA HIS A 298 9.52 -25.22 6.87
C HIS A 298 8.23 -25.78 7.50
N PRO A 299 7.15 -26.01 6.73
CA PRO A 299 5.83 -26.33 7.29
C PRO A 299 5.79 -27.61 8.13
N LEU A 300 6.60 -28.61 7.77
CA LEU A 300 6.71 -29.91 8.45
C LEU A 300 8.10 -30.15 9.08
N GLY A 301 8.94 -29.11 9.18
CA GLY A 301 10.27 -29.25 9.78
C GLY A 301 10.20 -29.54 11.28
N GLU A 302 11.26 -30.13 11.83
CA GLU A 302 11.39 -30.32 13.29
C GLU A 302 11.32 -28.95 13.99
N THR A 303 10.40 -28.80 14.95
CA THR A 303 10.25 -27.54 15.66
C THR A 303 11.36 -27.30 16.65
N ARG A 304 12.06 -26.19 16.43
CA ARG A 304 12.86 -25.55 17.48
C ARG A 304 11.93 -24.72 18.35
N ALA A 305 12.13 -24.72 19.67
CA ALA A 305 11.33 -23.90 20.59
C ALA A 305 11.24 -22.42 20.16
N VAL A 306 12.32 -21.93 19.55
CA VAL A 306 12.46 -20.60 18.96
C VAL A 306 11.47 -20.35 17.82
N TRP A 307 11.18 -21.35 16.98
CA TRP A 307 10.24 -21.22 15.85
C TRP A 307 8.79 -21.19 16.32
N SER A 308 8.43 -22.08 17.27
CA SER A 308 7.10 -22.05 17.88
C SER A 308 6.86 -20.72 18.60
N ALA A 309 7.86 -20.22 19.32
CA ALA A 309 7.80 -18.89 19.93
C ALA A 309 7.60 -17.79 18.88
N GLY A 310 8.29 -17.84 17.73
CA GLY A 310 8.13 -16.87 16.65
C GLY A 310 6.74 -16.84 16.03
N ILE A 311 6.14 -18.02 15.80
CA ILE A 311 4.78 -18.13 15.25
C ILE A 311 3.73 -17.61 16.25
N LEU A 312 3.92 -17.83 17.55
CA LEU A 312 2.96 -17.44 18.60
C LEU A 312 3.12 -15.98 19.06
N ALA A 313 4.33 -15.43 19.02
CA ALA A 313 4.64 -14.10 19.52
C ALA A 313 3.88 -12.99 18.79
N GLY A 314 3.71 -13.11 17.46
CA GLY A 314 2.99 -12.13 16.65
C GLY A 314 1.53 -11.95 17.07
N PRO A 315 0.70 -13.01 17.02
CA PRO A 315 -0.67 -13.00 17.54
C PRO A 315 -0.77 -12.54 19.00
N PHE A 316 0.17 -12.96 19.86
CA PHE A 316 0.20 -12.55 21.26
C PHE A 316 0.41 -11.03 21.42
N LEU A 317 1.42 -10.46 20.76
CA LEU A 317 1.71 -9.02 20.79
C LEU A 317 0.59 -8.20 20.17
N PHE A 318 -0.03 -8.71 19.09
CA PHE A 318 -1.18 -8.05 18.47
C PHE A 318 -2.37 -7.96 19.44
N LEU A 319 -2.70 -9.06 20.12
CA LEU A 319 -3.74 -9.07 21.14
C LEU A 319 -3.39 -8.16 22.34
N ALA A 320 -2.12 -8.10 22.74
CA ALA A 320 -1.64 -7.18 23.77
C ALA A 320 -1.88 -5.72 23.36
N GLY A 321 -1.47 -5.34 22.15
CA GLY A 321 -1.71 -4.01 21.60
C GLY A 321 -3.20 -3.66 21.57
N ARG A 322 -4.06 -4.61 21.17
CA ARG A 322 -5.51 -4.44 21.20
C ARG A 322 -6.07 -4.27 22.63
N ALA A 323 -5.60 -5.07 23.58
CA ALA A 323 -6.04 -5.01 24.97
C ALA A 323 -5.67 -3.67 25.61
N ILE A 324 -4.42 -3.23 25.43
CA ILE A 324 -3.92 -1.94 25.93
C ILE A 324 -4.68 -0.79 25.27
N TYR A 325 -4.82 -0.81 23.93
CA TYR A 325 -5.59 0.19 23.20
C TYR A 325 -7.01 0.32 23.74
N ALA A 326 -7.70 -0.81 23.93
CA ALA A 326 -9.08 -0.80 24.41
C ALA A 326 -9.20 -0.31 25.86
N TRP A 327 -8.24 -0.65 26.73
CA TRP A 327 -8.19 -0.18 28.11
C TRP A 327 -7.99 1.34 28.19
N ILE A 328 -7.02 1.88 27.43
CA ILE A 328 -6.68 3.30 27.53
C ILE A 328 -7.72 4.19 26.87
N ILE A 329 -8.30 3.79 25.74
CA ILE A 329 -9.28 4.65 25.04
C ILE A 329 -10.68 4.50 25.67
N PHE A 330 -11.16 3.28 25.89
CA PHE A 330 -12.55 3.05 26.28
C PHE A 330 -12.78 2.86 27.78
N HIS A 331 -11.73 2.78 28.60
CA HIS A 331 -11.81 2.53 30.06
C HIS A 331 -12.64 1.28 30.42
N ARG A 332 -12.73 0.31 29.49
CA ARG A 332 -13.44 -0.96 29.74
C ARG A 332 -12.49 -2.12 29.53
N PRO A 333 -12.49 -3.12 30.43
CA PRO A 333 -11.66 -4.30 30.27
C PRO A 333 -12.09 -5.07 29.02
N ALA A 334 -11.24 -5.09 28.00
CA ALA A 334 -11.43 -5.90 26.80
C ALA A 334 -10.94 -7.34 27.04
N TRP A 335 -11.47 -8.00 28.08
CA TRP A 335 -11.00 -9.27 28.64
C TRP A 335 -10.76 -10.39 27.62
N ARG A 336 -11.44 -10.36 26.48
CA ARG A 336 -11.27 -11.34 25.39
C ARG A 336 -9.86 -11.38 24.82
N ALA A 337 -9.21 -10.24 24.66
CA ALA A 337 -7.84 -10.20 24.15
C ALA A 337 -6.83 -10.77 25.17
N PRO A 338 -6.85 -10.35 26.46
CA PRO A 338 -6.07 -10.99 27.52
C PRO A 338 -6.36 -12.49 27.69
N VAL A 339 -7.61 -12.94 27.58
CA VAL A 339 -7.93 -14.38 27.63
C VAL A 339 -7.30 -15.12 26.45
N GLY A 340 -7.37 -14.58 25.23
CA GLY A 340 -6.66 -15.14 24.09
C GLY A 340 -5.14 -15.23 24.32
N MET A 341 -4.53 -14.20 24.91
CA MET A 341 -3.11 -14.19 25.29
C MET A 341 -2.78 -15.28 26.33
N LEU A 342 -3.62 -15.44 27.35
CA LEU A 342 -3.46 -16.48 28.37
C LEU A 342 -3.57 -17.88 27.79
N VAL A 343 -4.51 -18.09 26.86
CA VAL A 343 -4.66 -19.37 26.15
C VAL A 343 -3.41 -19.66 25.31
N ILE A 344 -2.93 -18.69 24.52
CA ILE A 344 -1.68 -18.84 23.74
C ILE A 344 -0.50 -19.17 24.66
N ALA A 345 -0.35 -18.45 25.78
CA ALA A 345 0.73 -18.70 26.75
C ALA A 345 0.62 -20.10 27.39
N GLY A 346 -0.59 -20.51 27.77
CA GLY A 346 -0.84 -21.79 28.43
C GLY A 346 -0.64 -23.01 27.53
N ILE A 347 -0.98 -22.90 26.24
CA ILE A 347 -0.79 -24.01 25.29
C ILE A 347 0.64 -24.08 24.72
N SER A 348 1.41 -22.97 24.77
CA SER A 348 2.76 -22.87 24.19
C SER A 348 3.69 -24.05 24.50
N PRO A 349 3.81 -24.57 25.75
CA PRO A 349 4.72 -25.68 26.04
C PRO A 349 4.35 -26.98 25.29
N GLY A 350 3.06 -27.26 25.13
CA GLY A 350 2.59 -28.44 24.39
C GLY A 350 2.79 -28.33 22.88
N LEU A 351 2.97 -27.10 22.36
CA LEU A 351 3.19 -26.84 20.93
C LEU A 351 4.67 -26.96 20.52
N LEU A 352 5.59 -27.15 21.47
CA LEU A 352 7.03 -27.25 21.17
C LEU A 352 7.39 -28.49 20.35
N MET A 353 6.56 -29.54 20.42
CA MET A 353 6.78 -30.83 19.75
C MET A 353 6.01 -30.97 18.42
N LEU A 354 5.17 -29.98 18.07
CA LEU A 354 4.33 -30.03 16.89
C LEU A 354 4.98 -29.28 15.73
N PRO A 355 4.87 -29.74 14.47
CA PRO A 355 5.44 -29.03 13.32
C PRO A 355 4.89 -27.60 13.18
N PRO A 356 5.63 -26.66 12.54
CA PRO A 356 5.23 -25.26 12.40
C PRO A 356 3.81 -25.05 11.87
N LEU A 357 3.38 -25.89 10.92
CA LEU A 357 2.02 -25.88 10.39
C LEU A 357 0.95 -26.12 11.46
N ALA A 358 1.18 -27.10 12.35
CA ALA A 358 0.25 -27.41 13.43
C ALA A 358 0.24 -26.29 14.49
N VAL A 359 1.39 -25.71 14.82
CA VAL A 359 1.49 -24.56 15.74
C VAL A 359 0.66 -23.38 15.20
N ALA A 360 0.81 -23.06 13.91
CA ALA A 360 0.07 -21.97 13.27
C ALA A 360 -1.44 -22.24 13.19
N VAL A 361 -1.86 -23.48 12.92
CA VAL A 361 -3.28 -23.88 12.96
C VAL A 361 -3.86 -23.65 14.35
N VAL A 362 -3.17 -24.09 15.41
CA VAL A 362 -3.63 -23.88 16.79
C VAL A 362 -3.72 -22.39 17.12
N ALA A 363 -2.72 -21.59 16.74
CA ALA A 363 -2.75 -20.13 16.93
C ALA A 363 -3.96 -19.48 16.23
N ASN A 364 -4.24 -19.88 14.99
CA ASN A 364 -5.41 -19.41 14.24
C ASN A 364 -6.73 -19.83 14.87
N LEU A 365 -6.82 -21.04 15.45
CA LEU A 365 -8.02 -21.47 16.18
C LEU A 365 -8.28 -20.59 17.41
N VAL A 366 -7.23 -20.21 18.14
CA VAL A 366 -7.36 -19.27 19.28
C VAL A 366 -7.82 -17.88 18.79
N LEU A 367 -7.19 -17.34 17.74
CA LEU A 367 -7.59 -16.06 17.14
C LEU A 367 -9.04 -16.11 16.63
N LEU A 368 -9.44 -17.20 15.98
CA LEU A 368 -10.81 -17.42 15.52
C LEU A 368 -11.79 -17.44 16.69
N ALA A 369 -11.48 -18.15 17.77
CA ALA A 369 -12.30 -18.16 18.98
C ALA A 369 -12.46 -16.74 19.57
N VAL A 370 -11.36 -15.97 19.62
CA VAL A 370 -11.39 -14.56 20.03
C VAL A 370 -12.32 -13.76 19.11
N VAL A 371 -12.17 -13.85 17.78
CA VAL A 371 -13.01 -13.14 16.80
C VAL A 371 -14.49 -13.53 16.92
N LEU A 372 -14.79 -14.83 17.03
CA LEU A 372 -16.15 -15.34 17.18
C LEU A 372 -16.80 -14.85 18.48
N SER A 373 -16.03 -14.79 19.58
CA SER A 373 -16.52 -14.24 20.86
C SER A 373 -16.98 -12.79 20.75
N TYR A 374 -16.39 -12.00 19.84
CA TYR A 374 -16.84 -10.63 19.55
C TYR A 374 -18.11 -10.59 18.69
N ARG A 375 -18.26 -11.50 17.71
CA ARG A 375 -19.42 -11.54 16.80
C ARG A 375 -20.69 -12.02 17.49
N TYR A 376 -20.59 -13.00 18.40
CA TYR A 376 -21.75 -13.62 19.06
C TYR A 376 -22.61 -12.62 19.85
N ILE A 377 -22.02 -11.61 20.49
CA ILE A 377 -22.76 -10.58 21.26
C ILE A 377 -23.52 -9.60 20.35
N ARG A 378 -23.22 -9.55 19.04
CA ARG A 378 -23.93 -8.68 18.07
C ARG A 378 -25.23 -9.30 17.54
N LEU A 379 -25.55 -10.55 17.90
CA LEU A 379 -26.79 -11.23 17.54
C LEU A 379 -27.97 -10.94 18.50
N GLY A 380 -27.90 -9.85 19.28
CA GLY A 380 -29.12 -9.22 19.79
C GLY A 380 -30.01 -8.80 18.61
N PRO A 381 -31.35 -8.84 18.74
CA PRO A 381 -32.26 -8.84 17.60
C PRO A 381 -31.96 -7.63 16.70
N ARG A 382 -31.46 -7.93 15.48
CA ARG A 382 -31.44 -6.96 14.40
C ARG A 382 -32.85 -6.39 14.35
N ARG A 383 -33.02 -5.08 14.61
CA ARG A 383 -34.17 -4.37 14.04
C ARG A 383 -34.14 -4.73 12.56
N ALA A 384 -35.11 -5.53 12.13
CA ALA A 384 -35.25 -5.92 10.75
C ALA A 384 -35.32 -4.63 9.95
N ALA A 385 -34.19 -4.23 9.35
CA ALA A 385 -34.25 -3.29 8.26
C ALA A 385 -35.09 -4.02 7.21
N SER A 386 -36.27 -3.49 6.95
CA SER A 386 -37.34 -4.06 6.12
C SER A 386 -37.00 -4.08 4.62
N GLY A 387 -35.73 -4.33 4.28
CA GLY A 387 -35.25 -4.42 2.91
C GLY A 387 -35.01 -5.86 2.50
N SER A 388 -35.25 -6.16 1.23
CA SER A 388 -34.92 -7.47 0.65
C SER A 388 -33.41 -7.77 0.75
N ARG A 389 -33.00 -9.06 0.78
CA ARG A 389 -31.56 -9.45 0.77
C ARG A 389 -30.77 -8.77 -0.35
N LEU A 390 -31.44 -8.49 -1.47
CA LEU A 390 -30.91 -7.77 -2.62
C LEU A 390 -30.59 -6.30 -2.31
N GLU A 391 -31.41 -5.60 -1.54
CA GLU A 391 -31.15 -4.21 -1.13
C GLU A 391 -29.94 -4.05 -0.21
N GLY A 392 -29.64 -5.05 0.63
CA GLY A 392 -28.42 -5.06 1.43
C GLY A 392 -27.15 -5.26 0.59
N LEU A 393 -27.26 -6.09 -0.46
CA LEU A 393 -26.17 -6.43 -1.38
C LEU A 393 -25.82 -5.31 -2.36
N LEU A 394 -26.78 -4.52 -2.79
CA LEU A 394 -26.52 -3.39 -3.67
C LEU A 394 -25.97 -2.20 -2.86
N ARG A 395 -24.97 -1.53 -3.41
CA ARG A 395 -24.42 -0.32 -2.79
C ARG A 395 -25.45 0.81 -2.88
N LYS A 396 -25.82 1.41 -1.74
CA LYS A 396 -26.71 2.58 -1.69
C LYS A 396 -26.00 3.80 -2.31
N ARG A 397 -26.67 4.47 -3.25
CA ARG A 397 -26.09 5.53 -4.11
C ARG A 397 -25.99 6.93 -3.48
N GLU A 398 -26.69 7.19 -2.37
CA GLU A 398 -26.96 8.55 -1.88
C GLU A 398 -25.94 9.14 -0.89
N ARG A 399 -24.80 8.49 -0.62
CA ARG A 399 -23.78 9.07 0.26
C ARG A 399 -22.39 9.00 -0.37
N PRO A 400 -21.60 10.09 -0.33
CA PRO A 400 -20.16 9.97 -0.53
C PRO A 400 -19.64 9.04 0.56
N ARG A 401 -19.17 7.86 0.16
CA ARG A 401 -18.81 6.79 1.10
C ARG A 401 -17.36 6.41 0.93
N GLU A 402 -16.67 6.39 2.06
CA GLU A 402 -15.33 5.88 2.24
C GLU A 402 -15.15 4.50 1.58
N ILE A 403 -13.95 4.28 1.07
CA ILE A 403 -13.49 3.02 0.51
C ILE A 403 -13.53 1.99 1.63
N SER A 404 -14.15 0.84 1.38
CA SER A 404 -14.18 -0.20 2.41
C SER A 404 -12.78 -0.73 2.64
N PHE A 405 -12.48 -1.05 3.91
CA PHE A 405 -11.27 -1.74 4.30
C PHE A 405 -10.94 -2.94 3.37
N HIS A 406 -11.94 -3.75 2.99
CA HIS A 406 -11.75 -4.92 2.13
C HIS A 406 -11.25 -4.56 0.73
N GLU A 407 -11.66 -3.39 0.22
CA GLU A 407 -11.25 -2.89 -1.09
C GLU A 407 -9.77 -2.47 -1.06
N LEU A 408 -9.32 -1.79 0.00
CA LEU A 408 -7.92 -1.40 0.19
C LEU A 408 -7.02 -2.63 0.42
N PHE A 409 -7.51 -3.61 1.20
CA PHE A 409 -6.80 -4.86 1.45
C PHE A 409 -6.62 -5.67 0.16
N PHE A 410 -7.61 -5.71 -0.72
CA PHE A 410 -7.50 -6.35 -2.03
C PHE A 410 -6.42 -5.67 -2.90
N ASP A 411 -6.33 -4.33 -2.91
CA ASP A 411 -5.30 -3.66 -3.70
C ASP A 411 -3.88 -3.97 -3.22
N LEU A 412 -3.76 -4.41 -1.98
CA LEU A 412 -2.49 -4.79 -1.40
C LEU A 412 -2.01 -6.17 -1.88
N ALA A 413 -2.90 -7.01 -2.39
CA ALA A 413 -2.49 -8.18 -3.17
C ALA A 413 -1.93 -7.78 -4.55
N MET A 414 -2.33 -6.62 -5.08
CA MET A 414 -1.84 -6.11 -6.36
C MET A 414 -0.36 -5.73 -6.30
N ILE A 415 0.12 -5.09 -5.22
CA ILE A 415 1.55 -4.74 -5.11
C ILE A 415 2.44 -6.00 -5.22
N PHE A 416 2.03 -7.12 -4.62
CA PHE A 416 2.75 -8.38 -4.75
C PHE A 416 2.81 -8.86 -6.20
N ALA A 417 1.68 -8.81 -6.92
CA ALA A 417 1.63 -9.19 -8.33
C ALA A 417 2.51 -8.29 -9.22
N LEU A 418 2.44 -6.96 -9.01
CA LEU A 418 3.30 -6.00 -9.72
C LEU A 418 4.77 -6.26 -9.43
N SER A 419 5.14 -6.60 -8.20
CA SER A 419 6.52 -6.94 -7.86
C SER A 419 7.03 -8.18 -8.56
N ARG A 420 6.20 -9.21 -8.68
CA ARG A 420 6.56 -10.42 -9.43
C ARG A 420 6.73 -10.16 -10.92
N LEU A 421 5.92 -9.27 -11.49
CA LEU A 421 6.05 -8.85 -12.88
C LEU A 421 7.34 -8.04 -13.10
N SER A 422 7.68 -7.08 -12.22
CA SER A 422 8.95 -6.34 -12.27
C SER A 422 10.16 -7.29 -12.22
N GLN A 423 10.17 -8.22 -11.26
CA GLN A 423 11.24 -9.21 -11.10
C GLN A 423 11.37 -10.13 -12.32
N ARG A 424 10.25 -10.53 -12.94
CA ARG A 424 10.27 -11.33 -14.18
C ARG A 424 10.99 -10.60 -15.31
N VAL A 425 10.74 -9.30 -15.50
CA VAL A 425 11.46 -8.49 -16.51
C VAL A 425 12.95 -8.33 -16.17
N LEU A 426 13.29 -8.19 -14.89
CA LEU A 426 14.68 -8.03 -14.46
C LEU A 426 15.55 -9.28 -14.68
N ASN A 427 14.93 -10.46 -14.65
CA ASN A 427 15.60 -11.73 -14.87
C ASN A 427 15.96 -11.96 -16.34
N ASP A 428 15.14 -11.48 -17.27
CA ASP A 428 15.38 -11.59 -18.72
C ASP A 428 14.78 -10.41 -19.51
N TYR A 429 15.62 -9.73 -20.28
CA TYR A 429 15.23 -8.58 -21.11
C TYR A 429 14.82 -8.97 -22.54
N GLY A 430 14.76 -10.27 -22.85
CA GLY A 430 14.33 -10.79 -24.14
C GLY A 430 12.92 -10.36 -24.52
N LEU A 431 12.69 -10.12 -25.82
CA LEU A 431 11.38 -9.70 -26.34
C LEU A 431 10.26 -10.70 -26.03
N VAL A 432 10.58 -12.00 -25.98
CA VAL A 432 9.62 -13.05 -25.61
C VAL A 432 9.21 -12.90 -24.15
N ASN A 433 10.15 -12.77 -23.22
CA ASN A 433 9.83 -12.57 -21.80
C ASN A 433 9.06 -11.26 -21.56
N LEU A 434 9.35 -10.20 -22.32
CA LEU A 434 8.57 -8.96 -22.28
C LEU A 434 7.12 -9.17 -22.75
N ALA A 435 6.91 -9.90 -23.85
CA ALA A 435 5.57 -10.22 -24.36
C ALA A 435 4.79 -11.12 -23.39
N GLU A 436 5.44 -12.14 -22.84
CA GLU A 436 4.92 -13.01 -21.78
C GLU A 436 4.49 -12.20 -20.55
N THR A 437 5.38 -11.32 -20.07
CA THR A 437 5.10 -10.47 -18.91
C THR A 437 3.97 -9.49 -19.18
N LEU A 438 3.84 -8.96 -20.39
CA LEU A 438 2.73 -8.09 -20.79
C LEU A 438 1.38 -8.82 -20.73
N VAL A 439 1.34 -10.07 -21.20
CA VAL A 439 0.11 -10.90 -21.14
C VAL A 439 -0.27 -11.20 -19.68
N LEU A 440 0.71 -11.54 -18.83
CA LEU A 440 0.49 -11.74 -17.39
C LEU A 440 0.03 -10.46 -16.69
N PHE A 441 0.63 -9.32 -17.02
CA PHE A 441 0.22 -8.01 -16.54
C PHE A 441 -1.25 -7.72 -16.88
N CYS A 442 -1.66 -7.96 -18.13
CA CYS A 442 -3.02 -7.76 -18.57
C CYS A 442 -4.02 -8.65 -17.82
N ALA A 443 -3.65 -9.89 -17.50
CA ALA A 443 -4.47 -10.80 -16.70
C ALA A 443 -4.64 -10.29 -15.26
N VAL A 444 -3.54 -9.92 -14.61
CA VAL A 444 -3.52 -9.31 -13.27
C VAL A 444 -4.36 -8.04 -13.24
N TRP A 445 -4.20 -7.18 -14.25
CA TRP A 445 -4.98 -5.96 -14.41
C TRP A 445 -6.48 -6.25 -14.53
N TRP A 446 -6.88 -7.25 -15.31
CA TRP A 446 -8.29 -7.62 -15.47
C TRP A 446 -8.93 -8.18 -14.20
N VAL A 447 -8.19 -8.96 -13.41
CA VAL A 447 -8.63 -9.41 -12.08
C VAL A 447 -8.96 -8.21 -11.21
N TRP A 448 -8.13 -7.17 -11.23
CA TRP A 448 -8.33 -5.95 -10.47
C TRP A 448 -9.50 -5.11 -10.99
N VAL A 449 -9.55 -4.82 -12.29
CA VAL A 449 -10.64 -4.02 -12.88
C VAL A 449 -11.99 -4.67 -12.56
N ALA A 450 -12.12 -5.98 -12.78
CA ALA A 450 -13.37 -6.68 -12.53
C ALA A 450 -13.74 -6.69 -11.03
N THR A 451 -12.76 -6.69 -10.12
CA THR A 451 -13.01 -6.59 -8.67
C THR A 451 -13.42 -5.18 -8.25
N ALA A 452 -12.68 -4.16 -8.66
CA ALA A 452 -12.98 -2.74 -8.37
C ALA A 452 -14.37 -2.34 -8.89
N TRP A 453 -14.72 -2.81 -10.08
CA TRP A 453 -16.05 -2.60 -10.65
C TRP A 453 -17.12 -3.37 -9.88
N SER A 454 -16.82 -4.57 -9.39
CA SER A 454 -17.78 -5.33 -8.57
C SER A 454 -18.08 -4.65 -7.23
N THR A 455 -17.08 -4.09 -6.56
CA THR A 455 -17.25 -3.41 -5.27
C THR A 455 -17.85 -2.00 -5.39
N ASP A 456 -17.89 -1.44 -6.60
CA ASP A 456 -18.71 -0.27 -6.93
C ASP A 456 -20.21 -0.61 -6.89
N TRP A 457 -20.65 -1.67 -7.56
CA TRP A 457 -22.08 -2.05 -7.57
C TRP A 457 -22.55 -2.71 -6.28
N PHE A 458 -21.69 -3.50 -5.66
CA PHE A 458 -22.05 -4.36 -4.55
C PHE A 458 -21.45 -3.87 -3.24
N ASN A 459 -22.23 -3.96 -2.16
CA ASN A 459 -21.81 -3.52 -0.84
C ASN A 459 -20.71 -4.44 -0.25
N PRO A 460 -19.45 -3.98 -0.13
CA PRO A 460 -18.37 -4.80 0.42
C PRO A 460 -18.50 -5.05 1.94
N GLU A 461 -19.49 -4.46 2.61
CA GLU A 461 -19.79 -4.74 4.01
C GLU A 461 -20.69 -5.97 4.21
N GLU A 462 -21.32 -6.48 3.15
CA GLU A 462 -22.15 -7.67 3.23
C GLU A 462 -21.30 -8.93 3.42
N PRO A 463 -21.56 -9.77 4.44
CA PRO A 463 -20.71 -10.93 4.76
C PRO A 463 -20.55 -11.92 3.60
N TYR A 464 -21.55 -12.02 2.73
CA TYR A 464 -21.49 -12.86 1.54
C TYR A 464 -20.42 -12.38 0.55
N LEU A 465 -20.40 -11.08 0.27
CA LEU A 465 -19.44 -10.46 -0.65
C LEU A 465 -18.05 -10.36 -0.03
N GLN A 466 -17.95 -10.15 1.28
CA GLN A 466 -16.67 -10.21 1.99
C GLN A 466 -15.95 -11.54 1.80
N ARG A 467 -16.67 -12.66 1.97
CA ARG A 467 -16.09 -14.00 1.74
C ARG A 467 -15.66 -14.19 0.29
N LEU A 468 -16.45 -13.68 -0.66
CA LEU A 468 -16.10 -13.73 -2.08
C LEU A 468 -14.83 -12.91 -2.37
N ILE A 469 -14.73 -11.68 -1.87
CA ILE A 469 -13.55 -10.82 -2.05
C ILE A 469 -12.32 -11.46 -1.41
N ILE A 470 -12.43 -12.02 -0.20
CA ILE A 470 -11.34 -12.75 0.47
C ILE A 470 -10.89 -13.97 -0.36
N GLY A 471 -11.82 -14.72 -0.94
CA GLY A 471 -11.51 -15.83 -1.84
C GLY A 471 -10.81 -15.38 -3.13
N ILE A 472 -11.27 -14.27 -3.72
CA ILE A 472 -10.62 -13.64 -4.89
C ILE A 472 -9.22 -13.17 -4.54
N MET A 473 -9.01 -12.56 -3.36
CA MET A 473 -7.69 -12.15 -2.87
C MET A 473 -6.75 -13.34 -2.77
N PHE A 474 -7.17 -14.41 -2.10
CA PHE A 474 -6.36 -15.61 -1.94
C PHE A 474 -5.95 -16.21 -3.30
N ALA A 475 -6.91 -16.39 -4.21
CA ALA A 475 -6.62 -16.87 -5.56
C ALA A 475 -5.72 -15.90 -6.35
N GLY A 476 -5.90 -14.59 -6.18
CA GLY A 476 -5.05 -13.56 -6.79
C GLY A 476 -3.61 -13.61 -6.30
N LEU A 477 -3.39 -13.90 -5.01
CA LEU A 477 -2.06 -14.09 -4.44
C LEU A 477 -1.40 -15.37 -4.96
N LEU A 478 -2.16 -16.47 -5.11
CA LEU A 478 -1.65 -17.70 -5.75
C LEU A 478 -1.27 -17.45 -7.21
N MET A 479 -2.12 -16.73 -7.94
CA MET A 479 -1.84 -16.30 -9.32
C MET A 479 -0.56 -15.46 -9.39
N ALA A 480 -0.38 -14.50 -8.48
CA ALA A 480 0.82 -13.69 -8.38
C ALA A 480 2.08 -14.52 -8.03
N ALA A 481 1.98 -15.48 -7.12
CA ALA A 481 3.08 -16.37 -6.77
C ALA A 481 3.52 -17.27 -7.95
N ALA A 482 2.60 -17.58 -8.88
CA ALA A 482 2.88 -18.35 -10.08
C ALA A 482 3.59 -17.55 -11.19
N VAL A 483 3.50 -16.21 -11.19
CA VAL A 483 4.03 -15.31 -12.25
C VAL A 483 5.47 -15.62 -12.68
N PRO A 484 6.45 -15.87 -11.77
CA PRO A 484 7.84 -16.11 -12.17
C PRO A 484 8.02 -17.29 -13.13
N ASN A 485 7.20 -18.35 -13.01
CA ASN A 485 7.28 -19.55 -13.85
C ASN A 485 5.94 -19.89 -14.52
N ALA A 486 5.12 -18.88 -14.84
CA ALA A 486 3.79 -19.08 -15.43
C ALA A 486 3.84 -19.67 -16.85
N PHE A 487 4.92 -19.43 -17.61
CA PHE A 487 5.18 -20.07 -18.91
C PHE A 487 5.97 -21.39 -18.79
N GLY A 488 5.98 -21.98 -17.60
CA GLY A 488 6.59 -23.26 -17.30
C GLY A 488 5.74 -24.04 -16.30
N GLU A 489 6.36 -24.60 -15.26
CA GLU A 489 5.72 -25.51 -14.30
C GLU A 489 4.48 -24.93 -13.60
N HIS A 490 4.37 -23.60 -13.46
CA HIS A 490 3.28 -22.95 -12.73
C HIS A 490 2.14 -22.45 -13.63
N GLY A 491 2.16 -22.74 -14.93
CA GLY A 491 1.14 -22.25 -15.87
C GLY A 491 -0.29 -22.68 -15.53
N LEU A 492 -0.48 -23.93 -15.09
CA LEU A 492 -1.79 -24.42 -14.67
C LEU A 492 -2.29 -23.73 -13.40
N LEU A 493 -1.41 -23.51 -12.42
CA LEU A 493 -1.79 -22.78 -11.20
C LEU A 493 -2.24 -21.36 -11.54
N PHE A 494 -1.50 -20.67 -12.41
CA PHE A 494 -1.86 -19.33 -12.88
C PHE A 494 -3.22 -19.31 -13.60
N ALA A 495 -3.40 -20.16 -14.60
CA ALA A 495 -4.62 -20.22 -15.41
C ALA A 495 -5.85 -20.65 -14.60
N CYS A 496 -5.72 -21.67 -13.74
CA CYS A 496 -6.81 -22.13 -12.88
C CYS A 496 -7.17 -21.09 -11.82
N ALA A 497 -6.20 -20.37 -11.25
CA ALA A 497 -6.49 -19.28 -10.32
C ALA A 497 -7.23 -18.13 -11.02
N TYR A 498 -6.79 -17.72 -12.22
CA TYR A 498 -7.48 -16.72 -13.03
C TYR A 498 -8.92 -17.15 -13.34
N ALA A 499 -9.12 -18.37 -13.85
CA ALA A 499 -10.43 -18.92 -14.13
C ALA A 499 -11.31 -18.98 -12.86
N ALA A 500 -10.79 -19.48 -11.75
CA ALA A 500 -11.51 -19.60 -10.48
C ALA A 500 -11.99 -18.24 -9.96
N ILE A 501 -11.18 -17.18 -10.08
CA ILE A 501 -11.55 -15.81 -9.69
C ILE A 501 -12.76 -15.33 -10.49
N HIS A 502 -12.68 -15.41 -11.82
CA HIS A 502 -13.70 -14.82 -12.69
C HIS A 502 -14.99 -15.67 -12.72
N LEU A 503 -14.86 -16.99 -12.81
CA LEU A 503 -16.00 -17.91 -12.80
C LEU A 503 -16.66 -17.96 -11.42
N GLY A 504 -15.86 -18.08 -10.35
CA GLY A 504 -16.35 -18.09 -8.97
C GLY A 504 -17.14 -16.82 -8.63
N ARG A 505 -16.65 -15.65 -9.07
CA ARG A 505 -17.38 -14.37 -8.94
C ARG A 505 -18.72 -14.40 -9.67
N GLY A 506 -18.75 -14.80 -10.94
CA GLY A 506 -19.99 -14.84 -11.72
C GLY A 506 -21.00 -15.84 -11.15
N LEU A 507 -20.55 -17.04 -10.79
CA LEU A 507 -21.38 -18.10 -10.21
C LEU A 507 -21.91 -17.73 -8.82
N ALA A 508 -21.18 -16.92 -8.05
CA ALA A 508 -21.66 -16.38 -6.78
C ALA A 508 -22.71 -15.27 -6.98
N ILE A 509 -22.48 -14.34 -7.90
CA ILE A 509 -23.29 -13.12 -8.04
C ILE A 509 -24.57 -13.36 -8.86
N VAL A 510 -24.51 -14.11 -9.95
CA VAL A 510 -25.65 -14.28 -10.88
C VAL A 510 -26.90 -14.87 -10.20
N PRO A 511 -26.82 -15.93 -9.38
CA PRO A 511 -27.99 -16.52 -8.73
C PRO A 511 -28.65 -15.56 -7.73
N VAL A 512 -27.86 -14.70 -7.10
CA VAL A 512 -28.33 -13.76 -6.09
C VAL A 512 -29.07 -12.57 -6.70
N LEU A 513 -28.80 -12.28 -7.98
CA LEU A 513 -29.46 -11.21 -8.74
C LEU A 513 -30.73 -11.67 -9.47
N ARG A 514 -31.26 -12.87 -9.19
CA ARG A 514 -32.46 -13.39 -9.88
C ARG A 514 -33.59 -12.36 -9.89
N GLY A 515 -34.09 -12.03 -11.08
CA GLY A 515 -35.16 -11.05 -11.30
C GLY A 515 -34.71 -9.58 -11.33
N HIS A 516 -33.43 -9.30 -11.06
CA HIS A 516 -32.86 -7.94 -11.11
C HIS A 516 -32.20 -7.66 -12.48
N PRO A 517 -32.30 -6.44 -13.05
CA PRO A 517 -31.67 -6.11 -14.34
C PRO A 517 -30.15 -6.34 -14.42
N LEU A 518 -29.44 -6.26 -13.27
CA LEU A 518 -28.01 -6.56 -13.21
C LEU A 518 -27.68 -8.03 -13.44
N GLN A 519 -28.64 -8.95 -13.31
CA GLN A 519 -28.43 -10.38 -13.56
C GLN A 519 -27.95 -10.64 -14.98
N ALA A 520 -28.64 -10.07 -15.98
CA ALA A 520 -28.28 -10.23 -17.38
C ALA A 520 -26.86 -9.72 -17.66
N ARG A 521 -26.48 -8.58 -17.05
CA ARG A 521 -25.12 -8.04 -17.15
C ARG A 521 -24.09 -9.01 -16.55
N SER A 522 -24.29 -9.45 -15.31
CA SER A 522 -23.36 -10.37 -14.65
C SER A 522 -23.25 -11.72 -15.37
N ALA A 523 -24.35 -12.21 -15.96
CA ALA A 523 -24.36 -13.42 -16.78
C ALA A 523 -23.54 -13.26 -18.07
N ARG A 524 -23.65 -12.12 -18.77
CA ARG A 524 -22.83 -11.85 -19.97
C ARG A 524 -21.34 -11.81 -19.64
N VAL A 525 -20.98 -11.17 -18.53
CA VAL A 525 -19.60 -11.13 -18.03
C VAL A 525 -19.10 -12.54 -17.71
N LEU A 526 -19.89 -13.35 -17.01
CA LEU A 526 -19.56 -14.76 -16.71
C LEU A 526 -19.36 -15.59 -17.99
N ILE A 527 -20.20 -15.43 -19.01
CA ILE A 527 -20.09 -16.16 -20.28
C ILE A 527 -18.77 -15.84 -20.98
N TRP A 528 -18.43 -14.55 -21.11
CA TRP A 528 -17.17 -14.14 -21.74
C TRP A 528 -15.95 -14.60 -20.97
N PHE A 529 -15.96 -14.50 -19.63
CA PHE A 529 -14.89 -15.06 -18.82
C PHE A 529 -14.82 -16.59 -18.85
N SER A 530 -15.92 -17.29 -19.17
CA SER A 530 -15.90 -18.74 -19.41
C SER A 530 -15.16 -19.07 -20.70
N ILE A 531 -15.37 -18.26 -21.75
CA ILE A 531 -14.64 -18.40 -23.01
C ILE A 531 -13.15 -18.15 -22.80
N SER A 532 -12.76 -17.05 -22.15
CA SER A 532 -11.35 -16.76 -21.89
C SER A 532 -10.73 -17.76 -20.91
N ALA A 533 -11.45 -18.25 -19.89
CA ALA A 533 -10.97 -19.29 -18.98
C ALA A 533 -10.56 -20.58 -19.72
N VAL A 534 -11.30 -20.99 -20.74
CA VAL A 534 -10.92 -22.14 -21.58
C VAL A 534 -9.59 -21.86 -22.28
N LEU A 535 -9.41 -20.67 -22.87
CA LEU A 535 -8.15 -20.30 -23.52
C LEU A 535 -6.96 -20.27 -22.55
N TRP A 536 -7.17 -19.76 -21.34
CA TRP A 536 -6.16 -19.76 -20.28
C TRP A 536 -5.75 -21.19 -19.88
N VAL A 537 -6.72 -22.05 -19.58
CA VAL A 537 -6.45 -23.42 -19.11
C VAL A 537 -5.88 -24.29 -20.21
N VAL A 538 -6.42 -24.24 -21.43
CA VAL A 538 -5.88 -24.97 -22.58
C VAL A 538 -4.47 -24.47 -22.91
N GLY A 539 -4.24 -23.15 -22.90
CA GLY A 539 -2.91 -22.58 -23.12
C GLY A 539 -1.88 -23.07 -22.10
N ALA A 540 -2.27 -23.22 -20.83
CA ALA A 540 -1.39 -23.71 -19.77
C ALA A 540 -0.94 -25.18 -19.94
N LEU A 541 -1.61 -25.96 -20.80
CA LEU A 541 -1.25 -27.34 -21.13
C LEU A 541 -0.31 -27.42 -22.35
N LEU A 542 -0.06 -26.30 -23.02
CA LEU A 542 0.75 -26.24 -24.23
C LEU A 542 2.19 -25.77 -23.94
N PRO A 543 3.13 -25.98 -24.87
CA PRO A 543 4.46 -25.38 -24.80
C PRO A 543 4.41 -23.83 -24.80
N PRO A 544 5.50 -23.14 -24.42
CA PRO A 544 5.50 -21.70 -24.13
C PRO A 544 5.01 -20.80 -25.28
N LEU A 545 5.39 -21.07 -26.53
CA LEU A 545 4.98 -20.23 -27.67
C LEU A 545 3.47 -20.33 -27.99
N PRO A 546 2.88 -21.54 -28.19
CA PRO A 546 1.44 -21.69 -28.30
C PRO A 546 0.67 -21.20 -27.06
N GLN A 547 1.22 -21.41 -25.86
CA GLN A 547 0.67 -20.87 -24.62
C GLN A 547 0.56 -19.34 -24.67
N LEU A 548 1.63 -18.65 -25.06
CA LEU A 548 1.65 -17.19 -25.23
C LEU A 548 0.63 -16.72 -26.25
N ALA A 549 0.51 -17.39 -27.39
CA ALA A 549 -0.47 -17.05 -28.40
C ALA A 549 -1.90 -17.17 -27.87
N LEU A 550 -2.26 -18.28 -27.22
CA LEU A 550 -3.60 -18.48 -26.66
C LEU A 550 -3.92 -17.51 -25.52
N TRP A 551 -2.96 -17.26 -24.62
CA TRP A 551 -3.15 -16.30 -23.54
C TRP A 551 -3.26 -14.86 -24.05
N ALA A 552 -2.51 -14.50 -25.09
CA ALA A 552 -2.68 -13.21 -25.77
C ALA A 552 -4.08 -13.07 -26.40
N VAL A 553 -4.61 -14.12 -27.02
CA VAL A 553 -5.99 -14.15 -27.53
C VAL A 553 -6.99 -14.04 -26.38
N ALA A 554 -6.76 -14.71 -25.25
CA ALA A 554 -7.63 -14.61 -24.07
C ALA A 554 -7.72 -13.17 -23.55
N VAL A 555 -6.57 -12.50 -23.40
CA VAL A 555 -6.50 -11.07 -23.03
C VAL A 555 -7.22 -10.18 -24.04
N ALA A 556 -7.04 -10.44 -25.34
CA ALA A 556 -7.72 -9.69 -26.39
C ALA A 556 -9.24 -9.88 -26.33
N VAL A 557 -9.72 -11.09 -26.02
CA VAL A 557 -11.14 -11.41 -25.82
C VAL A 557 -11.70 -10.65 -24.62
N ASP A 558 -11.02 -10.67 -23.47
CA ASP A 558 -11.46 -9.94 -22.26
C ASP A 558 -11.50 -8.41 -22.52
N GLY A 559 -10.47 -7.89 -23.21
CA GLY A 559 -10.36 -6.50 -23.64
C GLY A 559 -11.46 -6.04 -24.58
N ALA A 560 -11.64 -6.77 -25.69
CA ALA A 560 -12.61 -6.43 -26.71
C ALA A 560 -14.04 -6.58 -26.17
N SER A 561 -14.32 -7.67 -25.46
CA SER A 561 -15.66 -7.90 -24.90
C SER A 561 -16.04 -6.79 -23.92
N ALA A 562 -15.16 -6.35 -23.03
CA ALA A 562 -15.42 -5.22 -22.14
C ALA A 562 -15.69 -3.91 -22.90
N TRP A 563 -14.89 -3.59 -23.93
CA TRP A 563 -15.05 -2.38 -24.74
C TRP A 563 -16.40 -2.33 -25.48
N PHE A 564 -16.85 -3.48 -25.99
CA PHE A 564 -18.14 -3.61 -26.67
C PHE A 564 -19.32 -3.86 -25.71
N GLY A 565 -19.09 -3.82 -24.39
CA GLY A 565 -20.15 -3.93 -23.38
C GLY A 565 -20.65 -5.35 -23.14
N TRP A 566 -19.77 -6.35 -23.31
CA TRP A 566 -20.00 -7.78 -23.12
C TRP A 566 -21.16 -8.29 -23.99
N PRO A 567 -21.04 -8.25 -25.33
CA PRO A 567 -22.15 -8.59 -26.22
C PRO A 567 -22.45 -10.09 -26.15
N VAL A 568 -23.69 -10.46 -25.87
CA VAL A 568 -24.16 -11.85 -25.97
C VAL A 568 -25.49 -11.84 -26.71
N PRO A 569 -25.66 -12.64 -27.78
CA PRO A 569 -26.93 -12.72 -28.49
C PRO A 569 -28.09 -13.01 -27.52
N ARG A 570 -29.24 -12.37 -27.76
CA ARG A 570 -30.49 -12.59 -27.00
C ARG A 570 -30.51 -12.11 -25.54
N LEU A 571 -29.44 -11.52 -25.00
CA LEU A 571 -29.44 -10.89 -23.67
C LEU A 571 -29.46 -9.36 -23.76
N THR A 572 -30.51 -8.74 -23.21
CA THR A 572 -30.76 -7.29 -23.27
C THR A 572 -29.64 -6.46 -22.63
N ARG A 573 -29.19 -5.38 -23.29
CA ARG A 573 -28.19 -4.46 -22.73
C ARG A 573 -28.68 -3.81 -21.42
N PRO A 574 -27.79 -3.50 -20.47
CA PRO A 574 -28.19 -2.89 -19.21
C PRO A 574 -28.65 -1.45 -19.44
N GLN A 575 -29.61 -0.98 -18.65
CA GLN A 575 -30.17 0.38 -18.75
C GLN A 575 -29.16 1.45 -18.30
N ALA A 576 -29.30 2.66 -18.86
CA ALA A 576 -28.38 3.78 -18.62
C ALA A 576 -28.33 4.27 -17.15
N HIS A 577 -29.35 3.97 -16.33
CA HIS A 577 -29.37 4.33 -14.91
C HIS A 577 -28.56 3.35 -14.02
N LEU A 578 -27.97 2.28 -14.57
CA LEU A 578 -27.15 1.29 -13.84
C LEU A 578 -25.63 1.57 -13.96
N ARG A 579 -25.23 2.83 -14.17
CA ARG A 579 -23.84 3.28 -14.29
C ARG A 579 -23.04 3.10 -12.99
N VAL A 580 -21.72 3.01 -13.16
CA VAL A 580 -20.70 2.98 -12.09
C VAL A 580 -20.75 4.32 -11.34
N ILE A 581 -20.48 4.33 -10.04
CA ILE A 581 -20.36 5.58 -9.27
C ILE A 581 -19.00 6.20 -9.60
N GLY A 582 -19.01 7.29 -10.35
CA GLY A 582 -17.81 7.94 -10.86
C GLY A 582 -16.81 8.28 -9.76
N GLU A 583 -17.24 8.86 -8.65
CA GLU A 583 -16.38 9.27 -7.55
C GLU A 583 -15.68 8.07 -6.91
N HIS A 584 -16.40 6.96 -6.70
CA HIS A 584 -15.83 5.75 -6.09
C HIS A 584 -14.82 5.10 -7.04
N ILE A 585 -15.15 4.94 -8.32
CA ILE A 585 -14.22 4.31 -9.25
C ILE A 585 -12.99 5.18 -9.52
N ALA A 586 -13.16 6.51 -9.58
CA ALA A 586 -12.05 7.44 -9.69
C ALA A 586 -11.06 7.29 -8.53
N GLU A 587 -11.60 7.15 -7.33
CA GLU A 587 -10.82 6.91 -6.13
C GLU A 587 -10.06 5.57 -6.20
N ARG A 588 -10.70 4.48 -6.65
CA ARG A 588 -10.04 3.18 -6.86
C ARG A 588 -8.90 3.26 -7.86
N TYR A 589 -9.09 3.95 -8.99
CA TYR A 589 -8.03 4.15 -9.98
C TYR A 589 -6.86 4.97 -9.45
N ARG A 590 -7.15 5.99 -8.64
CA ARG A 590 -6.13 6.77 -7.94
C ARG A 590 -5.30 5.89 -7.01
N GLN A 591 -5.95 5.04 -6.21
CA GLN A 591 -5.28 4.14 -5.28
C GLN A 591 -4.36 3.14 -5.98
N VAL A 592 -4.84 2.44 -7.01
CA VAL A 592 -4.00 1.44 -7.71
C VAL A 592 -2.80 2.08 -8.39
N TYR A 593 -2.93 3.31 -8.91
CA TYR A 593 -1.81 4.02 -9.48
C TYR A 593 -0.79 4.45 -8.42
N ILE A 594 -1.24 4.90 -7.24
CA ILE A 594 -0.34 5.16 -6.09
C ILE A 594 0.39 3.87 -5.69
N ILE A 595 -0.32 2.73 -5.64
CA ILE A 595 0.27 1.42 -5.31
C ILE A 595 1.31 0.99 -6.34
N ALA A 596 1.08 1.24 -7.63
CA ALA A 596 2.04 0.94 -8.69
C ALA A 596 3.31 1.82 -8.61
N LEU A 597 3.17 3.12 -8.28
CA LEU A 597 4.32 3.96 -7.94
C LEU A 597 5.04 3.47 -6.68
N GLY A 598 4.30 2.74 -5.84
CA GLY A 598 4.83 2.02 -4.72
C GLY A 598 5.77 0.91 -5.02
N GLU A 599 5.48 0.14 -6.06
CA GLU A 599 6.40 -0.87 -6.55
C GLU A 599 7.72 -0.23 -7.01
N LEU A 600 7.65 0.91 -7.72
CA LEU A 600 8.85 1.67 -8.10
C LEU A 600 9.67 2.11 -6.87
N VAL A 601 9.02 2.63 -5.83
CA VAL A 601 9.70 3.02 -4.58
C VAL A 601 10.29 1.81 -3.86
N LEU A 602 9.54 0.69 -3.77
CA LEU A 602 9.94 -0.55 -3.10
C LEU A 602 11.17 -1.17 -3.78
N VAL A 603 11.13 -1.35 -5.10
CA VAL A 603 12.24 -1.91 -5.90
C VAL A 603 13.48 -1.04 -5.81
N SER A 604 13.31 0.29 -5.93
CA SER A 604 14.42 1.24 -5.80
C SER A 604 15.06 1.16 -4.42
N GLY A 605 14.24 1.11 -3.36
CA GLY A 605 14.68 1.03 -1.97
C GLY A 605 15.41 -0.28 -1.66
N LEU A 606 14.87 -1.42 -2.07
CA LEU A 606 15.48 -2.75 -1.90
C LEU A 606 16.83 -2.82 -2.62
N THR A 607 16.88 -2.31 -3.86
CA THR A 607 18.12 -2.27 -4.64
C THR A 607 19.18 -1.39 -3.99
N TYR A 608 18.80 -0.19 -3.53
CA TYR A 608 19.71 0.72 -2.84
C TYR A 608 20.23 0.12 -1.53
N SER A 609 19.35 -0.48 -0.73
CA SER A 609 19.69 -1.18 0.52
C SER A 609 20.73 -2.30 0.30
N GLY A 610 20.58 -3.07 -0.78
CA GLY A 610 21.46 -4.20 -1.11
C GLY A 610 22.79 -3.82 -1.76
N THR A 611 22.91 -2.63 -2.36
CA THR A 611 24.08 -2.25 -3.17
C THR A 611 25.03 -1.24 -2.52
N GLY A 612 24.62 -0.56 -1.45
CA GLY A 612 25.47 0.30 -0.63
C GLY A 612 25.14 1.80 -0.70
N PHE A 613 25.69 2.55 0.26
CA PHE A 613 25.34 3.95 0.54
C PHE A 613 26.36 4.97 -0.01
N ASP A 614 27.04 4.68 -1.12
CA ASP A 614 27.94 5.66 -1.74
C ASP A 614 27.17 6.85 -2.35
N SER A 615 27.87 7.96 -2.58
CA SER A 615 27.26 9.21 -3.06
C SER A 615 26.60 9.05 -4.43
N ILE A 616 27.17 8.22 -5.31
CA ILE A 616 26.70 8.03 -6.68
C ILE A 616 25.42 7.19 -6.68
N ARG A 617 25.38 6.09 -5.93
CA ARG A 617 24.15 5.29 -5.74
C ARG A 617 23.07 6.07 -5.01
N THR A 618 23.44 6.93 -4.07
CA THR A 618 22.49 7.80 -3.38
C THR A 618 21.87 8.82 -4.34
N LEU A 619 22.67 9.39 -5.25
CA LEU A 619 22.17 10.25 -6.32
C LEU A 619 21.27 9.48 -7.30
N ALA A 620 21.66 8.26 -7.69
CA ALA A 620 20.86 7.38 -8.52
C ALA A 620 19.50 7.06 -7.89
N PHE A 621 19.48 6.74 -6.58
CA PHE A 621 18.27 6.53 -5.80
C PHE A 621 17.42 7.80 -5.70
N THR A 622 18.06 8.96 -5.54
CA THR A 622 17.38 10.27 -5.54
C THR A 622 16.69 10.56 -6.87
N ILE A 623 17.34 10.24 -8.00
CA ILE A 623 16.78 10.37 -9.35
C ILE A 623 15.60 9.41 -9.54
N ALA A 624 15.69 8.17 -9.09
CA ALA A 624 14.58 7.21 -9.12
C ALA A 624 13.38 7.69 -8.29
N PHE A 625 13.61 8.18 -7.07
CA PHE A 625 12.57 8.74 -6.22
C PHE A 625 11.94 10.02 -6.84
N ALA A 626 12.76 10.91 -7.39
CA ALA A 626 12.29 12.09 -8.10
C ALA A 626 11.40 11.71 -9.29
N ASN A 627 11.73 10.65 -10.04
CA ASN A 627 10.90 10.15 -11.13
C ASN A 627 9.52 9.71 -10.61
N ALA A 628 9.47 8.94 -9.52
CA ALA A 628 8.20 8.53 -8.89
C ALA A 628 7.33 9.74 -8.49
N VAL A 629 7.95 10.77 -7.89
CA VAL A 629 7.26 12.02 -7.50
C VAL A 629 6.77 12.81 -8.72
N LEU A 630 7.56 12.88 -9.78
CA LEU A 630 7.18 13.55 -11.03
C LEU A 630 6.03 12.83 -11.73
N MET A 631 6.07 11.50 -11.79
CA MET A 631 4.99 10.65 -12.31
C MET A 631 3.70 10.87 -11.50
N LEU A 632 3.79 10.90 -10.16
CA LEU A 632 2.67 11.20 -9.27
C LEU A 632 2.08 12.60 -9.55
N TRP A 633 2.93 13.63 -9.60
CA TRP A 633 2.45 15.00 -9.83
C TRP A 633 1.85 15.20 -11.21
N SER A 634 2.40 14.54 -12.23
CA SER A 634 1.85 14.61 -13.59
C SER A 634 0.41 14.08 -13.66
N TYR A 635 0.05 13.09 -12.82
CA TYR A 635 -1.28 12.51 -12.75
C TYR A 635 -2.32 13.51 -12.23
N PHE A 636 -2.00 14.22 -11.14
CA PHE A 636 -2.92 15.15 -10.47
C PHE A 636 -3.03 16.55 -11.10
N LEU A 637 -2.31 16.81 -12.20
CA LEU A 637 -2.33 18.11 -12.88
C LEU A 637 -3.02 18.01 -14.26
N PRO A 638 -3.77 19.04 -14.69
CA PRO A 638 -4.12 20.28 -13.97
C PRO A 638 -5.17 20.04 -12.88
N ARG A 639 -5.18 20.88 -11.84
CA ARG A 639 -6.15 20.80 -10.73
C ARG A 639 -7.58 21.09 -11.21
N GLY A 640 -8.60 20.60 -10.51
CA GLY A 640 -9.99 21.04 -10.68
C GLY A 640 -10.83 20.29 -11.72
N ARG A 641 -10.32 19.21 -12.33
CA ARG A 641 -11.12 18.27 -13.11
C ARG A 641 -11.14 16.92 -12.40
N ASP A 642 -12.30 16.53 -11.93
CA ASP A 642 -12.50 15.26 -11.23
C ASP A 642 -12.94 14.18 -12.23
N LEU A 643 -12.21 13.05 -12.23
CA LEU A 643 -12.56 11.86 -13.01
C LEU A 643 -13.96 11.35 -12.63
N GLY A 644 -14.35 11.50 -11.36
CA GLY A 644 -15.66 11.06 -10.91
C GLY A 644 -16.79 11.78 -11.61
N THR A 645 -16.71 13.11 -11.68
CA THR A 645 -17.66 13.94 -12.42
C THR A 645 -17.74 13.53 -13.90
N VAL A 646 -16.61 13.32 -14.56
CA VAL A 646 -16.57 12.92 -15.98
C VAL A 646 -17.27 11.57 -16.21
N VAL A 647 -16.99 10.58 -15.36
CA VAL A 647 -17.60 9.25 -15.48
C VAL A 647 -19.12 9.33 -15.24
N ASN A 648 -19.56 10.16 -14.31
CA ASN A 648 -20.99 10.34 -14.02
C ASN A 648 -21.75 11.04 -15.15
N THR A 649 -21.14 12.06 -15.77
CA THR A 649 -21.79 12.86 -16.82
C THR A 649 -21.69 12.27 -18.21
N THR A 650 -20.83 11.26 -18.43
CA THR A 650 -20.54 10.75 -19.78
C THR A 650 -20.92 9.28 -20.00
N ALA A 651 -20.77 8.79 -21.23
CA ALA A 651 -21.13 7.43 -21.63
C ALA A 651 -20.32 6.35 -20.86
N PRO A 652 -20.91 5.17 -20.59
CA PRO A 652 -20.22 4.06 -19.89
C PRO A 652 -18.89 3.62 -20.51
N ARG A 653 -18.69 3.85 -21.81
CA ARG A 653 -17.41 3.57 -22.50
C ARG A 653 -16.24 4.37 -21.92
N ILE A 654 -16.49 5.56 -21.37
CA ILE A 654 -15.44 6.38 -20.73
C ILE A 654 -14.91 5.69 -19.47
N ALA A 655 -15.77 5.06 -18.67
CA ALA A 655 -15.31 4.28 -17.52
C ALA A 655 -14.41 3.11 -17.94
N VAL A 656 -14.74 2.41 -19.04
CA VAL A 656 -13.88 1.35 -19.60
C VAL A 656 -12.56 1.95 -20.10
N ALA A 657 -12.61 3.06 -20.84
CA ALA A 657 -11.42 3.75 -21.31
C ALA A 657 -10.51 4.23 -20.16
N ALA A 658 -11.10 4.62 -19.02
CA ALA A 658 -10.36 4.97 -17.82
C ALA A 658 -9.60 3.77 -17.26
N SER A 659 -10.19 2.57 -17.31
CA SER A 659 -9.48 1.33 -16.99
C SER A 659 -8.25 1.14 -17.87
N TYR A 660 -8.36 1.34 -19.18
CA TYR A 660 -7.21 1.14 -20.09
C TYR A 660 -6.12 2.18 -19.90
N CYS A 661 -6.49 3.45 -19.71
CA CYS A 661 -5.53 4.51 -19.45
C CYS A 661 -4.73 4.24 -18.16
N HIS A 662 -5.41 3.88 -17.07
CA HIS A 662 -4.74 3.57 -15.81
C HIS A 662 -3.91 2.29 -15.88
N GLY A 663 -4.38 1.26 -16.60
CA GLY A 663 -3.59 0.05 -16.83
C GLY A 663 -2.27 0.36 -17.54
N LEU A 664 -2.29 1.23 -18.55
CA LEU A 664 -1.07 1.67 -19.23
C LEU A 664 -0.13 2.49 -18.32
N MET A 665 -0.69 3.34 -17.46
CA MET A 665 0.09 4.08 -16.46
C MET A 665 0.73 3.15 -15.41
N VAL A 666 0.00 2.12 -14.96
CA VAL A 666 0.52 1.12 -14.01
C VAL A 666 1.60 0.26 -14.66
N ALA A 667 1.44 -0.15 -15.93
CA ALA A 667 2.50 -0.80 -16.69
C ALA A 667 3.76 0.08 -16.82
N ALA A 668 3.58 1.39 -17.06
CA ALA A 668 4.68 2.34 -17.11
C ALA A 668 5.43 2.45 -15.78
N ALA A 669 4.71 2.44 -14.65
CA ALA A 669 5.33 2.42 -13.32
C ALA A 669 6.15 1.15 -13.09
N VAL A 670 5.66 -0.02 -13.51
CA VAL A 670 6.39 -1.31 -13.46
C VAL A 670 7.67 -1.27 -14.30
N VAL A 671 7.59 -0.83 -15.56
CA VAL A 671 8.79 -0.71 -16.43
C VAL A 671 9.78 0.30 -15.87
N THR A 672 9.28 1.39 -15.28
CA THR A 672 10.12 2.39 -14.61
C THR A 672 10.82 1.81 -13.36
N ALA A 673 10.15 0.91 -12.61
CA ALA A 673 10.75 0.21 -11.48
C ALA A 673 11.95 -0.65 -11.90
N VAL A 674 11.80 -1.40 -12.99
CA VAL A 674 12.88 -2.18 -13.62
C VAL A 674 14.05 -1.27 -14.00
N GLY A 675 13.78 -0.13 -14.66
CA GLY A 675 14.81 0.83 -15.03
C GLY A 675 15.51 1.48 -13.83
N ALA A 676 14.78 1.74 -12.74
CA ALA A 676 15.34 2.29 -11.50
C ALA A 676 16.29 1.31 -10.82
N GLU A 677 15.97 0.01 -10.80
CA GLU A 677 16.88 -1.02 -10.29
C GLU A 677 18.20 -1.05 -11.08
N MET A 678 18.14 -1.05 -12.41
CA MET A 678 19.35 -0.99 -13.27
C MET A 678 20.21 0.23 -12.95
N LEU A 679 19.57 1.40 -12.89
CA LEU A 679 20.19 2.68 -12.58
C LEU A 679 20.95 2.64 -11.24
N ILE A 680 20.34 2.09 -10.18
CA ILE A 680 20.94 2.04 -8.85
C ILE A 680 22.06 0.99 -8.76
N ARG A 681 21.92 -0.16 -9.44
CA ARG A 681 22.95 -1.21 -9.45
C ARG A 681 24.22 -0.77 -10.16
N ARG A 682 24.11 -0.03 -11.27
CA ARG A 682 25.26 0.37 -12.10
C ARG A 682 25.12 1.80 -12.65
N PRO A 683 25.17 2.84 -11.80
CA PRO A 683 24.89 4.21 -12.23
C PRO A 683 25.88 4.74 -13.28
N LEU A 684 27.16 4.38 -13.15
CA LEU A 684 28.26 4.76 -14.05
C LEU A 684 28.93 3.58 -14.75
N GLY A 685 28.35 2.37 -14.65
CA GLY A 685 28.95 1.16 -15.23
C GLY A 685 28.71 1.05 -16.74
N GLU A 686 29.22 -0.04 -17.33
CA GLU A 686 28.98 -0.38 -18.75
C GLU A 686 27.49 -0.30 -19.11
N THR A 687 27.19 0.44 -20.16
CA THR A 687 25.82 0.67 -20.62
C THR A 687 25.50 -0.22 -21.81
N ARG A 688 24.48 -1.06 -21.66
CA ARG A 688 23.89 -1.79 -22.79
C ARG A 688 22.75 -0.96 -23.34
N VAL A 689 22.66 -0.87 -24.67
CA VAL A 689 21.55 -0.18 -25.36
C VAL A 689 20.20 -0.67 -24.85
N ALA A 690 20.04 -1.98 -24.61
CA ALA A 690 18.82 -2.55 -24.05
C ALA A 690 18.40 -1.91 -22.71
N TRP A 691 19.35 -1.63 -21.81
CA TRP A 691 19.05 -1.02 -20.51
C TRP A 691 18.61 0.43 -20.64
N ILE A 692 19.28 1.18 -21.52
CA ILE A 692 18.91 2.56 -21.84
C ILE A 692 17.48 2.59 -22.41
N MET A 693 17.18 1.66 -23.33
CA MET A 693 15.84 1.55 -23.93
C MET A 693 14.77 1.20 -22.90
N VAL A 694 15.05 0.35 -21.90
CA VAL A 694 14.10 0.06 -20.81
C VAL A 694 13.82 1.31 -19.96
N ILE A 695 14.86 2.06 -19.57
CA ILE A 695 14.70 3.31 -18.80
C ILE A 695 13.88 4.34 -19.58
N ILE A 696 14.19 4.51 -20.88
CA ILE A 696 13.43 5.41 -21.77
C ILE A 696 11.98 4.92 -21.92
N ALA A 697 11.77 3.62 -22.13
CA ALA A 697 10.45 3.03 -22.34
C ALA A 697 9.50 3.29 -21.17
N GLY A 698 9.96 3.18 -19.92
CA GLY A 698 9.14 3.47 -18.75
C GLY A 698 8.60 4.91 -18.74
N VAL A 699 9.47 5.90 -19.00
CA VAL A 699 9.10 7.32 -19.03
C VAL A 699 8.24 7.65 -20.25
N VAL A 700 8.58 7.12 -21.42
CA VAL A 700 7.80 7.30 -22.67
C VAL A 700 6.40 6.73 -22.52
N LEU A 701 6.28 5.51 -22.00
CA LEU A 701 4.99 4.85 -21.79
C LEU A 701 4.13 5.65 -20.81
N HIS A 702 4.72 6.19 -19.75
CA HIS A 702 4.03 7.07 -18.80
C HIS A 702 3.50 8.34 -19.47
N ILE A 703 4.32 9.02 -20.28
CA ILE A 703 3.92 10.24 -20.99
C ILE A 703 2.79 9.94 -21.97
N ILE A 704 2.88 8.84 -22.74
CA ILE A 704 1.81 8.40 -23.64
C ILE A 704 0.52 8.16 -22.86
N ALA A 705 0.59 7.31 -21.82
CA ALA A 705 -0.57 6.94 -21.02
C ALA A 705 -1.24 8.17 -20.39
N ARG A 706 -0.45 9.07 -19.80
CA ARG A 706 -0.94 10.30 -19.20
C ARG A 706 -1.56 11.24 -20.24
N THR A 707 -0.99 11.33 -21.44
CA THR A 707 -1.51 12.17 -22.53
C THR A 707 -2.85 11.64 -23.01
N VAL A 708 -2.94 10.34 -23.28
CA VAL A 708 -4.19 9.66 -23.68
C VAL A 708 -5.25 9.83 -22.59
N TYR A 709 -4.89 9.62 -21.32
CA TYR A 709 -5.78 9.88 -20.19
C TYR A 709 -6.31 11.32 -20.18
N GLY A 710 -5.46 12.31 -20.45
CA GLY A 710 -5.84 13.72 -20.53
C GLY A 710 -6.80 14.02 -21.69
N VAL A 711 -6.56 13.43 -22.86
CA VAL A 711 -7.41 13.59 -24.05
C VAL A 711 -8.77 12.94 -23.83
N VAL A 712 -8.79 11.68 -23.39
CA VAL A 712 -10.02 10.89 -23.28
C VAL A 712 -10.91 11.37 -22.13
N MET A 713 -10.34 11.72 -20.97
CA MET A 713 -11.15 12.07 -19.78
C MET A 713 -11.47 13.55 -19.69
N PHE A 714 -10.59 14.41 -20.17
CA PHE A 714 -10.69 15.83 -19.87
C PHE A 714 -10.77 16.70 -21.11
N GLU A 715 -10.81 16.15 -22.32
CA GLU A 715 -10.73 16.93 -23.56
C GLU A 715 -9.59 17.95 -23.45
N ALA A 716 -8.40 17.46 -23.09
CA ALA A 716 -7.26 18.32 -22.78
C ALA A 716 -7.04 19.33 -23.92
N ARG A 717 -7.24 20.64 -23.63
CA ARG A 717 -7.11 21.73 -24.62
C ARG A 717 -5.70 21.84 -25.23
N ARG A 718 -4.68 21.29 -24.55
CA ARG A 718 -3.27 21.30 -24.99
C ARG A 718 -2.67 19.90 -24.94
N PRO A 719 -3.18 18.93 -25.73
CA PRO A 719 -2.72 17.55 -25.68
C PRO A 719 -1.32 17.41 -26.28
N TRP A 720 -0.90 18.37 -27.11
CA TRP A 720 0.40 18.43 -27.78
C TRP A 720 1.62 18.47 -26.85
N ARG A 721 1.44 18.83 -25.57
CA ARG A 721 2.54 18.90 -24.60
C ARG A 721 3.22 17.55 -24.38
N GLY A 722 2.43 16.47 -24.35
CA GLY A 722 2.94 15.10 -24.27
C GLY A 722 3.77 14.72 -25.52
N PRO A 723 3.21 14.81 -26.74
CA PRO A 723 3.94 14.59 -27.98
C PRO A 723 5.21 15.43 -28.11
N VAL A 724 5.20 16.70 -27.71
CA VAL A 724 6.43 17.53 -27.71
C VAL A 724 7.49 16.94 -26.78
N ALA A 725 7.11 16.52 -25.56
CA ALA A 725 8.05 15.86 -24.66
C ALA A 725 8.60 14.54 -25.25
N LEU A 726 7.77 13.77 -25.97
CA LEU A 726 8.21 12.57 -26.68
C LEU A 726 9.18 12.90 -27.82
N CYS A 727 8.92 13.95 -28.60
CA CYS A 727 9.84 14.41 -29.64
C CYS A 727 11.19 14.85 -29.06
N VAL A 728 11.18 15.54 -27.91
CA VAL A 728 12.41 15.91 -27.20
C VAL A 728 13.17 14.66 -26.75
N ILE A 729 12.50 13.67 -26.16
CA ILE A 729 13.13 12.40 -25.77
C ILE A 729 13.73 11.70 -27.00
N ALA A 730 12.98 11.60 -28.10
CA ALA A 730 13.47 11.00 -29.34
C ALA A 730 14.70 11.73 -29.89
N ALA A 731 14.70 13.07 -29.85
CA ALA A 731 15.82 13.89 -30.33
C ALA A 731 17.09 13.72 -29.49
N ILE A 732 16.97 13.59 -28.16
CA ILE A 732 18.15 13.41 -27.27
C ILE A 732 18.61 11.94 -27.21
N THR A 733 17.76 10.97 -27.57
CA THR A 733 18.05 9.53 -27.43
C THR A 733 19.37 9.11 -28.07
N PRO A 734 19.73 9.49 -29.31
CA PRO A 734 21.00 9.10 -29.93
C PRO A 734 22.22 9.50 -29.10
N GLY A 735 22.21 10.69 -28.49
CA GLY A 735 23.28 11.15 -27.60
C GLY A 735 23.30 10.41 -26.26
N LEU A 736 22.13 9.95 -25.80
CA LEU A 736 22.00 9.17 -24.56
C LEU A 736 22.48 7.73 -24.71
N LEU A 737 22.53 7.14 -25.92
CA LEU A 737 22.94 5.75 -26.13
C LEU A 737 24.38 5.44 -25.66
N ALA A 738 25.24 6.46 -25.63
CA ALA A 738 26.61 6.34 -25.12
C ALA A 738 26.77 6.87 -23.68
N ALA A 739 25.73 7.46 -23.11
CA ALA A 739 25.80 8.09 -21.80
C ALA A 739 25.62 7.06 -20.66
N PRO A 740 26.22 7.28 -19.49
CA PRO A 740 25.95 6.50 -18.29
C PRO A 740 24.46 6.51 -17.92
N LEU A 741 23.95 5.43 -17.32
CA LEU A 741 22.53 5.32 -16.93
C LEU A 741 22.08 6.49 -16.04
N LEU A 742 22.97 7.00 -15.19
CA LEU A 742 22.72 8.18 -14.35
C LEU A 742 22.36 9.43 -15.17
N VAL A 743 23.07 9.67 -16.28
CA VAL A 743 22.84 10.81 -17.18
C VAL A 743 21.54 10.61 -17.95
N VAL A 744 21.30 9.39 -18.44
CA VAL A 744 20.04 9.03 -19.13
C VAL A 744 18.84 9.32 -18.23
N ALA A 745 18.83 8.78 -17.02
CA ALA A 745 17.72 8.96 -16.08
C ALA A 745 17.57 10.43 -15.64
N GLY A 746 18.69 11.14 -15.42
CA GLY A 746 18.69 12.58 -15.13
C GLY A 746 18.05 13.41 -16.25
N ALA A 747 18.44 13.16 -17.50
CA ALA A 747 17.90 13.86 -18.67
C ALA A 747 16.39 13.62 -18.83
N LEU A 748 15.93 12.38 -18.67
CA LEU A 748 14.51 12.04 -18.73
C LEU A 748 13.69 12.72 -17.61
N ASN A 749 14.24 12.79 -16.39
CA ASN A 749 13.62 13.52 -15.29
C ASN A 749 13.51 15.02 -15.57
N VAL A 750 14.50 15.63 -16.22
CA VAL A 750 14.42 17.04 -16.64
C VAL A 750 13.28 17.24 -17.63
N VAL A 751 13.13 16.37 -18.64
CA VAL A 751 12.01 16.44 -19.59
C VAL A 751 10.66 16.28 -18.88
N LEU A 752 10.54 15.30 -17.98
CA LEU A 752 9.31 15.06 -17.23
C LEU A 752 8.99 16.22 -16.27
N LEU A 753 10.00 16.81 -15.63
CA LEU A 753 9.85 18.02 -14.81
C LEU A 753 9.33 19.20 -15.64
N CYS A 754 9.92 19.46 -16.80
CA CYS A 754 9.43 20.49 -17.73
C CYS A 754 7.98 20.25 -18.13
N LEU A 755 7.60 19.00 -18.41
CA LEU A 755 6.22 18.62 -18.71
C LEU A 755 5.28 18.91 -17.53
N VAL A 756 5.65 18.51 -16.30
CA VAL A 756 4.88 18.77 -15.08
C VAL A 756 4.71 20.26 -14.81
N LEU A 757 5.79 21.05 -14.95
CA LEU A 757 5.73 22.50 -14.80
C LEU A 757 4.81 23.14 -15.85
N SER A 758 4.82 22.63 -17.08
CA SER A 758 3.91 23.09 -18.13
C SER A 758 2.43 22.84 -17.77
N TYR A 759 2.12 21.72 -17.08
CA TYR A 759 0.76 21.45 -16.62
C TYR A 759 0.32 22.38 -15.48
N ARG A 760 1.24 22.78 -14.59
CA ARG A 760 0.93 23.72 -13.50
C ARG A 760 0.58 25.13 -13.98
N SER A 761 1.18 25.58 -15.08
CA SER A 761 0.97 26.94 -15.60
C SER A 761 -0.35 27.11 -16.37
N ALA A 762 -1.14 26.04 -16.57
CA ALA A 762 -2.46 26.15 -17.17
C ALA A 762 -3.46 26.73 -16.16
N LYS A 763 -3.92 27.97 -16.38
CA LYS A 763 -5.08 28.52 -15.67
C LYS A 763 -6.31 27.63 -15.94
N VAL A 764 -7.01 27.25 -14.89
CA VAL A 764 -8.31 26.59 -14.97
C VAL A 764 -9.32 27.71 -14.98
N ASP A 765 -9.86 28.05 -16.15
CA ASP A 765 -11.00 28.96 -16.21
C ASP A 765 -12.21 28.25 -15.57
N PRO A 766 -13.10 28.98 -14.87
CA PRO A 766 -14.28 28.38 -14.26
C PRO A 766 -15.11 27.62 -15.31
N PRO A 767 -15.78 26.53 -14.93
CA PRO A 767 -16.62 25.79 -15.86
C PRO A 767 -17.61 26.76 -16.51
N ALA A 768 -17.73 26.69 -17.84
CA ALA A 768 -18.71 27.48 -18.57
C ALA A 768 -20.08 27.22 -17.93
N ALA A 769 -20.77 28.28 -17.50
CA ALA A 769 -22.11 28.17 -16.97
C ALA A 769 -22.94 27.40 -17.99
N VAL A 770 -23.48 26.25 -17.57
CA VAL A 770 -24.44 25.50 -18.36
C VAL A 770 -25.65 26.44 -18.50
N SER A 771 -25.86 26.98 -19.70
CA SER A 771 -27.09 27.70 -20.02
C SER A 771 -28.23 26.71 -19.86
N THR A 772 -29.08 26.97 -18.87
CA THR A 772 -30.30 26.22 -18.52
C THR A 772 -31.24 26.05 -19.69
#